data_AF-A0A8C6TEZ0-F1
#
_entry.id   AF-A0A8C6TEZ0-F1
#
_cell.length_a   1.000
_cell.length_b   1.000
_cell.length_c   1.000
_cell.angle_alpha   90.00
_cell.angle_beta   90.00
_cell.angle_gamma   90.00
#
_symmetry.space_group_name_H-M   'P 1'
#
loop_
_entity.id
_entity.type
_entity.pdbx_description
1 polymer ?
#
loop_
_entity_poly.entity_id
_entity_poly.type
_entity_poly.pdbx_seq_one_letter_code
_entity_poly.pdbx_strand_id
1 'polypeptide(L)'
;MLMARDTARDEAQKLHRKWLKHQAFMAELARNKEWLAKIEQEGQELIQEKPELRSVVQQKLEEIRECWSDLEITTKAKARQLLTFDLSTPADALYSDLDSQLSHLEQQPPQLEQAHHLPTFNQQLQKFQAMESQIGDFYKDMGDLGALQGVCLPQRGLMPGEKEETEQPEMVETRIVRLIEPLKERRRILLASKEMHQVAQDLEDEIMWIQERLPLATAKDFGNNLQSVQQLVKKHQLTGRRARVEEVLDRAGIIASLRTPEVEFVREGAGHVRQLWEVLQLETERRSVLLDAMLQSQQYYNEAAKVESWLSERKLQLANEEKGTDEASTLQLLKAHLALEQTVETYAETVGMLSQQCQCLLGLGHPDSEQITKQQSHIDRLYVSLKDMVEHRKTRLEQQYWHFQLNKEVEELEKWITEREAVASSTELGKHLEEVTALQEKFTKFATETNSIGQQRLEQVNKMVNEMIDCGHSDAATIAEWKDGLNESWADLLELMETRRQMLAASHQLQKFFTDCKEVLAQIMGKMKQLPEVRACQANITNPATLQRLMHSFEHALQLLVAQVRQLQENAAQLRTIYAGEKAEAIMVKEQQIMEAWRELLSSCEASRVQVTSVTDKVQFFSLVREHLMWMEGIMGQIMWDEPRYNSVSQNRLYRRLWS
;
A
#
# COMPACT_ATOMS: atom_id res chain seq x y z
N MET A 1 62.59 110.67 -3.70
CA MET A 1 62.36 109.22 -3.45
C MET A 1 60.89 108.85 -3.67
N LEU A 2 60.36 109.02 -4.89
CA LEU A 2 58.97 108.64 -5.22
C LEU A 2 58.89 107.44 -6.19
N MET A 3 60.01 107.06 -6.82
CA MET A 3 60.10 105.90 -7.72
C MET A 3 60.35 104.55 -6.99
N ALA A 4 60.62 104.55 -5.68
CA ALA A 4 60.89 103.33 -4.90
C ALA A 4 59.68 102.79 -4.12
N ARG A 5 58.62 103.61 -3.94
CA ARG A 5 57.38 103.21 -3.26
C ARG A 5 56.41 102.51 -4.21
N ASP A 6 56.38 102.91 -5.49
CA ASP A 6 55.54 102.26 -6.49
C ASP A 6 56.10 100.89 -6.91
N THR A 7 57.43 100.72 -6.93
CA THR A 7 58.06 99.41 -7.18
C THR A 7 57.77 98.40 -6.07
N ALA A 8 57.83 98.82 -4.80
CA ALA A 8 57.52 97.94 -3.67
C ALA A 8 56.03 97.56 -3.59
N ARG A 9 55.12 98.46 -3.99
CA ARG A 9 53.67 98.19 -4.03
C ARG A 9 53.29 97.26 -5.18
N ASP A 10 53.91 97.43 -6.36
CA ASP A 10 53.74 96.53 -7.49
C ASP A 10 54.35 95.14 -7.22
N GLU A 11 55.46 95.07 -6.48
CA GLU A 11 56.05 93.81 -6.01
C GLU A 11 55.16 93.10 -4.98
N ALA A 12 54.60 93.84 -4.01
CA ALA A 12 53.66 93.30 -3.03
C ALA A 12 52.36 92.80 -3.69
N GLN A 13 51.79 93.53 -4.65
CA GLN A 13 50.63 93.07 -5.41
C GLN A 13 50.94 91.86 -6.29
N LYS A 14 52.15 91.78 -6.87
CA LYS A 14 52.61 90.58 -7.60
C LYS A 14 52.76 89.38 -6.67
N LEU A 15 53.27 89.57 -5.45
CA LEU A 15 53.40 88.51 -4.45
C LEU A 15 52.04 88.05 -3.92
N HIS A 16 51.12 88.97 -3.63
CA HIS A 16 49.76 88.64 -3.22
C HIS A 16 48.99 87.87 -4.30
N ARG A 17 49.12 88.26 -5.58
CA ARG A 17 48.57 87.47 -6.70
C ARG A 17 49.22 86.09 -6.82
N LYS A 18 50.50 85.95 -6.48
CA LYS A 18 51.17 84.63 -6.42
C LYS A 18 50.66 83.80 -5.24
N TRP A 19 50.39 84.42 -4.10
CA TRP A 19 49.80 83.75 -2.92
C TRP A 19 48.39 83.26 -3.19
N LEU A 20 47.51 84.09 -3.75
CA LEU A 20 46.15 83.69 -4.13
C LEU A 20 46.15 82.52 -5.13
N LYS A 21 47.08 82.54 -6.09
CA LYS A 21 47.29 81.41 -7.02
C LYS A 21 47.80 80.16 -6.30
N HIS A 22 48.69 80.32 -5.31
CA HIS A 22 49.21 79.20 -4.50
C HIS A 22 48.12 78.63 -3.58
N GLN A 23 47.26 79.47 -3.02
CA GLN A 23 46.11 79.07 -2.21
C GLN A 23 45.09 78.29 -3.03
N ALA A 24 44.80 78.75 -4.25
CA ALA A 24 43.97 78.00 -5.20
C ALA A 24 44.60 76.64 -5.54
N PHE A 25 45.92 76.59 -5.77
CA PHE A 25 46.64 75.34 -6.01
C PHE A 25 46.61 74.38 -4.81
N MET A 26 46.72 74.90 -3.57
CA MET A 26 46.61 74.10 -2.35
C MET A 26 45.20 73.53 -2.16
N ALA A 27 44.16 74.29 -2.49
CA ALA A 27 42.78 73.82 -2.45
C ALA A 27 42.52 72.72 -3.51
N GLU A 28 43.09 72.87 -4.70
CA GLU A 28 43.07 71.82 -5.74
C GLU A 28 43.81 70.56 -5.29
N LEU A 29 44.98 70.72 -4.64
CA LEU A 29 45.77 69.60 -4.13
C LEU A 29 45.05 68.85 -3.00
N ALA A 30 44.34 69.58 -2.12
CA ALA A 30 43.49 68.98 -1.09
C ALA A 30 42.31 68.21 -1.69
N ARG A 31 41.65 68.75 -2.72
CA ARG A 31 40.55 68.06 -3.42
C ARG A 31 41.04 66.82 -4.17
N ASN A 32 42.23 66.87 -4.74
CA ASN A 32 42.82 65.75 -5.49
C ASN A 32 43.36 64.64 -4.57
N LYS A 33 43.39 64.83 -3.24
CA LYS A 33 43.77 63.79 -2.28
C LYS A 33 42.79 62.60 -2.26
N GLU A 34 41.51 62.86 -2.52
CA GLU A 34 40.49 61.81 -2.65
C GLU A 34 40.76 60.90 -3.85
N TRP A 35 41.36 61.44 -4.93
CA TRP A 35 41.73 60.68 -6.11
C TRP A 35 42.88 59.70 -5.83
N LEU A 36 43.82 60.06 -4.95
CA LEU A 36 44.86 59.13 -4.49
C LEU A 36 44.31 57.97 -3.67
N ALA A 37 43.41 58.26 -2.73
CA ALA A 37 42.74 57.22 -1.96
C ALA A 37 41.98 56.25 -2.88
N LYS A 38 41.36 56.79 -3.94
CA LYS A 38 40.69 55.99 -4.96
C LYS A 38 41.67 55.12 -5.77
N ILE A 39 42.82 55.65 -6.19
CA ILE A 39 43.86 54.86 -6.88
C ILE A 39 44.46 53.79 -5.97
N GLU A 40 44.66 54.08 -4.68
CA GLU A 40 45.12 53.09 -3.72
C GLU A 40 44.09 51.97 -3.53
N GLN A 41 42.81 52.30 -3.48
CA GLN A 41 41.73 51.32 -3.43
C GLN A 41 41.66 50.48 -4.71
N GLU A 42 41.62 51.12 -5.89
CA GLU A 42 41.61 50.42 -7.19
C GLU A 42 42.87 49.56 -7.38
N GLY A 43 44.03 50.02 -6.90
CA GLY A 43 45.28 49.26 -6.90
C GLY A 43 45.26 48.06 -5.95
N GLN A 44 44.65 48.20 -4.77
CA GLN A 44 44.43 47.08 -3.84
C GLN A 44 43.44 46.06 -4.41
N GLU A 45 42.37 46.51 -5.06
CA GLU A 45 41.42 45.67 -5.79
C GLU A 45 42.11 44.91 -6.94
N LEU A 46 42.97 45.59 -7.73
CA LEU A 46 43.75 44.95 -8.79
C LEU A 46 44.74 43.89 -8.25
N ILE A 47 45.32 44.11 -7.06
CA ILE A 47 46.16 43.13 -6.36
C ILE A 47 45.34 41.92 -5.89
N GLN A 48 44.08 42.14 -5.49
CA GLN A 48 43.16 41.06 -5.11
C GLN A 48 42.72 40.24 -6.33
N GLU A 49 42.40 40.89 -7.45
CA GLU A 49 41.98 40.23 -8.69
C GLU A 49 43.13 39.51 -9.42
N LYS A 50 44.34 40.08 -9.40
CA LYS A 50 45.53 39.55 -10.10
C LYS A 50 46.77 39.56 -9.20
N PRO A 51 46.95 38.54 -8.34
CA PRO A 51 48.07 38.48 -7.39
C PRO A 51 49.46 38.41 -8.06
N GLU A 52 49.52 38.00 -9.33
CA GLU A 52 50.74 37.94 -10.16
C GLU A 52 51.38 39.33 -10.38
N LEU A 53 50.57 40.39 -10.37
CA LEU A 53 51.00 41.77 -10.61
C LEU A 53 51.33 42.51 -9.30
N ARG A 54 51.23 41.85 -8.14
CA ARG A 54 51.35 42.49 -6.82
C ARG A 54 52.62 43.33 -6.66
N SER A 55 53.78 42.80 -7.04
CA SER A 55 55.05 43.49 -6.88
C SER A 55 55.13 44.78 -7.69
N VAL A 56 54.64 44.75 -8.94
CA VAL A 56 54.65 45.90 -9.86
C VAL A 56 53.66 46.96 -9.42
N VAL A 57 52.45 46.55 -9.01
CA VAL A 57 51.40 47.47 -8.55
C VAL A 57 51.79 48.13 -7.23
N GLN A 58 52.34 47.37 -6.27
CA GLN A 58 52.84 47.94 -5.01
C GLN A 58 53.97 48.95 -5.25
N GLN A 59 54.93 48.64 -6.13
CA GLN A 59 56.01 49.58 -6.46
C GLN A 59 55.47 50.88 -7.06
N LYS A 60 54.48 50.80 -7.96
CA LYS A 60 53.87 52.00 -8.56
C LYS A 60 53.03 52.81 -7.56
N LEU A 61 52.33 52.16 -6.63
CA LEU A 61 51.64 52.85 -5.55
C LEU A 61 52.62 53.56 -4.61
N GLU A 62 53.77 52.94 -4.32
CA GLU A 62 54.83 53.56 -3.50
C GLU A 62 55.45 54.77 -4.18
N GLU A 63 55.78 54.67 -5.47
CA GLU A 63 56.31 55.81 -6.26
C GLU A 63 55.32 56.99 -6.29
N ILE A 64 54.02 56.71 -6.44
CA ILE A 64 52.98 57.74 -6.43
C ILE A 64 52.86 58.37 -5.03
N ARG A 65 52.96 57.57 -3.96
CA ARG A 65 52.97 58.06 -2.57
C ARG A 65 54.16 58.98 -2.31
N GLU A 66 55.36 58.58 -2.72
CA GLU A 66 56.56 59.39 -2.57
C GLU A 66 56.47 60.69 -3.37
N CYS A 67 56.07 60.62 -4.65
CA CYS A 67 55.88 61.81 -5.48
C CYS A 67 54.82 62.76 -4.91
N TRP A 68 53.73 62.23 -4.34
CA TRP A 68 52.72 63.06 -3.69
C TRP A 68 53.24 63.67 -2.39
N SER A 69 53.97 62.90 -1.57
CA SER A 69 54.61 63.39 -0.36
C SER A 69 55.59 64.50 -0.67
N ASP A 70 56.44 64.35 -1.69
CA ASP A 70 57.37 65.38 -2.13
C ASP A 70 56.64 66.61 -2.67
N LEU A 71 55.56 66.43 -3.44
CA LEU A 71 54.72 67.52 -3.90
C LEU A 71 54.07 68.26 -2.71
N GLU A 72 53.57 67.54 -1.72
CA GLU A 72 52.97 68.09 -0.51
C GLU A 72 54.01 68.80 0.37
N ILE A 73 55.22 68.25 0.50
CA ILE A 73 56.33 68.85 1.25
C ILE A 73 56.84 70.11 0.54
N THR A 74 57.05 70.06 -0.77
CA THR A 74 57.53 71.22 -1.56
C THR A 74 56.48 72.32 -1.62
N THR A 75 55.20 71.99 -1.72
CA THR A 75 54.10 72.98 -1.66
C THR A 75 53.92 73.56 -0.27
N LYS A 76 54.07 72.76 0.80
CA LYS A 76 54.12 73.26 2.19
C LYS A 76 55.36 74.13 2.44
N ALA A 77 56.52 73.77 1.91
CA ALA A 77 57.74 74.58 2.03
C ALA A 77 57.63 75.92 1.27
N LYS A 78 57.03 75.92 0.07
CA LYS A 78 56.73 77.12 -0.71
C LYS A 78 55.63 77.97 -0.07
N ALA A 79 54.63 77.33 0.57
CA ALA A 79 53.63 78.01 1.38
C ALA A 79 54.29 78.69 2.59
N ARG A 80 55.20 78.01 3.30
CA ARG A 80 55.97 78.57 4.42
C ARG A 80 56.81 79.78 3.98
N GLN A 81 57.49 79.71 2.83
CA GLN A 81 58.26 80.85 2.29
C GLN A 81 57.39 82.05 1.87
N LEU A 82 56.15 81.81 1.40
CA LEU A 82 55.20 82.88 1.07
C LEU A 82 54.49 83.43 2.32
N LEU A 83 54.22 82.59 3.33
CA LEU A 83 53.64 82.98 4.63
C LEU A 83 54.61 83.78 5.50
N THR A 84 55.92 83.48 5.46
CA THR A 84 56.95 84.26 6.18
C THR A 84 57.07 85.71 5.70
N PHE A 85 56.38 86.09 4.63
CA PHE A 85 56.30 87.48 4.14
C PHE A 85 54.95 88.17 4.42
N ASP A 86 53.92 87.42 4.84
CA ASP A 86 52.54 87.93 5.06
C ASP A 86 52.12 87.99 6.55
N LEU A 87 53.01 87.64 7.49
CA LEU A 87 52.75 87.78 8.94
C LEU A 87 53.88 88.57 9.60
N SER A 88 53.83 89.89 9.44
CA SER A 88 54.40 90.82 10.41
C SER A 88 53.26 91.42 11.23
N THR A 89 52.58 90.56 12.00
CA THR A 89 51.71 90.99 13.11
C THR A 89 52.37 90.59 14.41
N PRO A 90 52.58 91.51 15.36
CA PRO A 90 53.21 91.20 16.65
C PRO A 90 52.33 90.24 17.46
N ALA A 91 52.96 89.25 18.10
CA ALA A 91 52.28 88.21 18.89
C ALA A 91 51.37 88.78 19.99
N ASP A 92 51.66 89.99 20.48
CA ASP A 92 50.97 90.62 21.61
C ASP A 92 49.52 91.04 21.30
N ALA A 93 49.17 91.28 20.03
CA ALA A 93 47.81 91.61 19.63
C ALA A 93 46.86 90.39 19.62
N LEU A 94 47.41 89.19 19.36
CA LEU A 94 46.63 87.93 19.34
C LEU A 94 46.38 87.41 20.76
N TYR A 95 47.35 87.56 21.67
CA TYR A 95 47.16 87.21 23.09
C TYR A 95 46.15 88.14 23.80
N SER A 96 46.13 89.44 23.47
CA SER A 96 45.11 90.37 24.01
C SER A 96 43.69 90.06 23.51
N ASP A 97 43.55 89.58 22.27
CA ASP A 97 42.25 89.19 21.71
C ASP A 97 41.75 87.89 22.37
N LEU A 98 42.63 86.88 22.50
CA LEU A 98 42.37 85.65 23.26
C LEU A 98 42.00 85.92 24.72
N ASP A 99 42.69 86.85 25.40
CA ASP A 99 42.43 87.20 26.80
C ASP A 99 41.07 87.93 26.97
N SER A 100 40.69 88.76 26.00
CA SER A 100 39.37 89.40 25.99
C SER A 100 38.22 88.39 25.79
N GLN A 101 38.43 87.39 24.91
CA GLN A 101 37.46 86.33 24.66
C GLN A 101 37.34 85.35 25.84
N LEU A 102 38.45 85.01 26.51
CA LEU A 102 38.45 84.21 27.73
C LEU A 102 37.76 84.95 28.90
N SER A 103 37.99 86.25 29.03
CA SER A 103 37.30 87.08 30.02
C SER A 103 35.79 87.13 29.79
N HIS A 104 35.34 87.15 28.52
CA HIS A 104 33.92 87.07 28.18
C HIS A 104 33.31 85.70 28.54
N LEU A 105 34.01 84.60 28.27
CA LEU A 105 33.55 83.25 28.65
C LEU A 105 33.51 83.02 30.16
N GLU A 106 34.42 83.65 30.92
CA GLU A 106 34.44 83.59 32.39
C GLU A 106 33.30 84.39 33.03
N GLN A 107 32.91 85.53 32.45
CA GLN A 107 31.83 86.36 32.95
C GLN A 107 30.43 85.81 32.60
N GLN A 108 30.33 84.91 31.62
CA GLN A 108 29.08 84.28 31.19
C GLN A 108 29.17 82.73 31.19
N PRO A 109 29.34 82.08 32.36
CA PRO A 109 29.24 80.63 32.41
C PRO A 109 27.81 80.20 32.01
N PRO A 110 27.64 79.16 31.17
CA PRO A 110 26.31 78.69 30.79
C PRO A 110 25.58 78.25 32.06
N GLN A 111 24.44 78.88 32.34
CA GLN A 111 23.66 78.54 33.52
C GLN A 111 23.02 77.17 33.34
N LEU A 112 23.09 76.34 34.38
CA LEU A 112 22.29 75.13 34.50
C LEU A 112 20.87 75.56 34.86
N GLU A 113 20.03 75.78 33.86
CA GLU A 113 18.59 75.89 34.11
C GLU A 113 18.08 74.50 34.48
N GLN A 114 17.20 74.41 35.48
CA GLN A 114 16.50 73.16 35.80
C GLN A 114 15.65 72.76 34.59
N ALA A 115 16.18 71.86 33.77
CA ALA A 115 15.50 71.30 32.63
C ALA A 115 14.74 70.04 33.06
N HIS A 116 13.48 69.94 32.66
CA HIS A 116 12.66 68.73 32.87
C HIS A 116 12.27 68.06 31.54
N HIS A 117 12.74 68.60 30.41
CA HIS A 117 12.38 68.14 29.07
C HIS A 117 13.62 67.82 28.24
N LEU A 118 13.59 66.67 27.55
CA LEU A 118 14.69 66.14 26.74
C LEU A 118 15.23 67.11 25.67
N PRO A 119 14.40 67.89 24.95
CA PRO A 119 14.89 68.89 23.98
C PRO A 119 15.73 69.98 24.64
N THR A 120 15.37 70.39 25.86
CA THR A 120 16.10 71.40 26.64
C THR A 120 17.48 70.89 27.05
N PHE A 121 17.59 69.63 27.47
CA PHE A 121 18.87 68.98 27.75
C PHE A 121 19.77 68.94 26.52
N ASN A 122 19.22 68.60 25.35
CA ASN A 122 19.98 68.57 24.09
C ASN A 122 20.49 69.95 23.69
N GLN A 123 19.64 70.98 23.82
CA GLN A 123 20.02 72.36 23.53
C GLN A 123 21.10 72.86 24.49
N GLN A 124 20.98 72.58 25.79
CA GLN A 124 22.01 72.92 26.77
C GLN A 124 23.31 72.17 26.51
N LEU A 125 23.25 70.88 26.16
CA LEU A 125 24.43 70.08 25.84
C LEU A 125 25.15 70.62 24.60
N GLN A 126 24.42 71.06 23.58
CA GLN A 126 24.99 71.72 22.41
C GLN A 126 25.69 73.05 22.78
N LYS A 127 25.10 73.85 23.68
CA LYS A 127 25.75 75.07 24.19
C LYS A 127 27.06 74.76 24.94
N PHE A 128 27.05 73.73 25.80
CA PHE A 128 28.26 73.29 26.51
C PHE A 128 29.31 72.70 25.57
N GLN A 129 28.92 71.91 24.56
CA GLN A 129 29.84 71.37 23.54
C GLN A 129 30.44 72.47 22.66
N ALA A 130 29.66 73.47 22.27
CA ALA A 130 30.16 74.62 21.53
C ALA A 130 31.19 75.41 22.35
N MET A 131 30.93 75.60 23.65
CA MET A 131 31.87 76.25 24.57
C MET A 131 33.14 75.42 24.81
N GLU A 132 33.02 74.09 24.97
CA GLU A 132 34.17 73.18 25.06
C GLU A 132 35.00 73.20 23.77
N SER A 133 34.37 73.26 22.60
CA SER A 133 35.06 73.41 21.31
C SER A 133 35.81 74.73 21.24
N GLN A 134 35.15 75.85 21.61
CA GLN A 134 35.79 77.17 21.63
C GLN A 134 37.01 77.20 22.56
N ILE A 135 36.90 76.61 23.76
CA ILE A 135 38.01 76.49 24.72
C ILE A 135 39.11 75.55 24.19
N GLY A 136 38.73 74.48 23.48
CA GLY A 136 39.66 73.57 22.83
C GLY A 136 40.41 74.19 21.64
N ASP A 137 39.74 75.05 20.89
CA ASP A 137 40.34 75.84 19.81
C ASP A 137 41.28 76.90 20.39
N PHE A 138 40.90 77.60 21.47
CA PHE A 138 41.82 78.46 22.23
C PHE A 138 43.04 77.72 22.77
N TYR A 139 42.88 76.49 23.25
CA TYR A 139 44.00 75.67 23.71
C TYR A 139 44.94 75.26 22.56
N LYS A 140 44.40 74.98 21.36
CA LYS A 140 45.20 74.70 20.16
C LYS A 140 45.91 75.94 19.64
N ASP A 141 45.20 77.07 19.57
CA ASP A 141 45.75 78.35 19.13
C ASP A 141 46.91 78.77 20.04
N MET A 142 46.79 78.57 21.36
CA MET A 142 47.89 78.74 22.33
C MET A 142 49.06 77.77 22.08
N GLY A 143 48.79 76.51 21.74
CA GLY A 143 49.83 75.53 21.41
C GLY A 143 50.58 75.85 20.11
N ASP A 144 49.87 76.35 19.10
CA ASP A 144 50.42 76.82 17.84
C ASP A 144 51.22 78.12 18.04
N LEU A 145 50.75 79.03 18.91
CA LEU A 145 51.48 80.24 19.33
C LEU A 145 52.74 79.90 20.14
N GLY A 146 52.68 78.92 21.04
CA GLY A 146 53.85 78.43 21.78
C GLY A 146 54.88 77.74 20.87
N ALA A 147 54.43 77.01 19.85
CA ALA A 147 55.30 76.44 18.81
C ALA A 147 55.94 77.52 17.93
N LEU A 148 55.22 78.61 17.62
CA LEU A 148 55.74 79.78 16.90
C LEU A 148 56.76 80.58 17.75
N GLN A 149 56.55 80.66 19.07
CA GLN A 149 57.42 81.38 20.00
C GLN A 149 58.71 80.58 20.31
N GLY A 150 58.63 79.25 20.41
CA GLY A 150 59.80 78.36 20.60
C GLY A 150 60.72 78.23 19.39
N VAL A 151 60.28 78.63 18.19
CA VAL A 151 61.08 78.65 16.95
C VAL A 151 61.73 80.03 16.72
N CYS A 152 61.28 81.09 17.39
CA CYS A 152 61.73 82.46 17.09
C CYS A 152 62.94 82.99 17.89
N LEU A 153 63.44 82.34 18.95
CA LEU A 153 64.65 82.78 19.68
C LEU A 153 65.40 81.56 20.24
N PRO A 154 66.72 81.35 20.01
CA PRO A 154 67.81 82.34 19.86
C PRO A 154 68.63 82.18 18.54
N GLN A 155 69.12 83.25 17.90
CA GLN A 155 70.30 83.99 18.36
C GLN A 155 70.16 85.51 18.13
N ARG A 156 70.05 86.27 19.22
CA ARG A 156 70.81 87.53 19.37
C ARG A 156 70.92 87.85 20.86
N GLY A 157 72.17 87.98 21.31
CA GLY A 157 72.50 88.12 22.73
C GLY A 157 72.52 89.56 23.24
N LEU A 158 72.70 89.59 24.57
CA LEU A 158 73.16 90.65 25.47
C LEU A 158 72.11 91.59 26.11
N MET A 159 71.76 91.23 27.37
CA MET A 159 71.79 91.97 28.66
C MET A 159 71.20 93.40 28.78
N PRO A 160 70.95 93.89 30.01
CA PRO A 160 70.02 93.43 31.05
C PRO A 160 69.15 94.59 31.57
N GLY A 161 67.84 94.38 31.73
CA GLY A 161 66.96 95.37 32.36
C GLY A 161 65.65 95.45 31.63
N GLU A 162 64.67 94.75 32.20
CA GLU A 162 63.21 94.89 32.09
C GLU A 162 62.65 93.48 32.35
N LYS A 163 62.27 93.26 33.61
CA LYS A 163 61.28 92.23 33.94
C LYS A 163 59.96 92.83 33.51
N GLU A 164 59.43 92.42 32.37
CA GLU A 164 58.03 92.52 32.04
C GLU A 164 57.77 91.70 30.77
N GLU A 165 56.61 91.05 30.73
CA GLU A 165 56.03 90.38 29.56
C GLU A 165 56.55 88.98 29.17
N THR A 166 56.64 88.06 30.14
CA THR A 166 56.53 86.61 29.85
C THR A 166 55.45 85.88 30.67
N GLU A 167 54.70 86.59 31.54
CA GLU A 167 53.67 85.99 32.42
C GLU A 167 52.27 85.88 31.75
N GLN A 168 52.02 86.57 30.64
CA GLN A 168 50.73 86.52 29.94
C GLN A 168 50.35 85.12 29.38
N PRO A 169 51.23 84.35 28.72
CA PRO A 169 50.85 83.04 28.17
C PRO A 169 50.56 81.98 29.25
N GLU A 170 51.36 81.92 30.33
CA GLU A 170 51.13 80.96 31.43
C GLU A 170 49.86 81.28 32.23
N MET A 171 49.52 82.56 32.40
CA MET A 171 48.30 82.97 33.11
C MET A 171 47.03 82.69 32.29
N VAL A 172 47.11 82.82 30.96
CA VAL A 172 46.04 82.44 30.02
C VAL A 172 45.87 80.93 29.96
N GLU A 173 46.96 80.16 29.90
CA GLU A 173 46.94 78.69 29.92
C GLU A 173 46.34 78.15 31.22
N THR A 174 46.74 78.69 32.38
CA THR A 174 46.18 78.29 33.67
C THR A 174 44.69 78.66 33.83
N ARG A 175 44.22 79.77 33.21
CA ARG A 175 42.77 80.10 33.14
C ARG A 175 41.99 79.10 32.28
N ILE A 176 42.48 78.80 31.08
CA ILE A 176 41.87 77.78 30.21
C ILE A 176 41.73 76.44 30.94
N VAL A 177 42.80 75.97 31.60
CA VAL A 177 42.78 74.71 32.35
C VAL A 177 41.78 74.74 33.52
N ARG A 178 41.67 75.88 34.23
CA ARG A 178 40.70 76.04 35.33
C ARG A 178 39.24 76.03 34.86
N LEU A 179 38.96 76.38 33.60
CA LEU A 179 37.61 76.37 33.02
C LEU A 179 37.19 75.00 32.48
N ILE A 180 38.15 74.16 32.09
CA ILE A 180 37.89 72.85 31.51
C ILE A 180 37.18 71.91 32.50
N GLU A 181 37.66 71.78 33.74
CA GLU A 181 37.09 70.80 34.67
C GLU A 181 35.65 71.13 35.11
N PRO A 182 35.29 72.38 35.46
CA PRO A 182 33.90 72.75 35.76
C PRO A 182 32.93 72.55 34.58
N LEU A 183 33.38 72.75 33.33
CA LEU A 183 32.55 72.51 32.15
C LEU A 183 32.36 71.02 31.88
N LYS A 184 33.43 70.23 31.99
CA LYS A 184 33.36 68.77 31.91
C LYS A 184 32.43 68.20 32.98
N GLU A 185 32.54 68.68 34.22
CA GLU A 185 31.69 68.23 35.31
C GLU A 185 30.21 68.58 35.09
N ARG A 186 29.91 69.82 34.66
CA ARG A 186 28.54 70.22 34.30
C ARG A 186 27.99 69.41 33.14
N ARG A 187 28.82 69.09 32.14
CA ARG A 187 28.44 68.22 31.03
C ARG A 187 28.17 66.79 31.50
N ARG A 188 28.96 66.23 32.42
CA ARG A 188 28.71 64.90 33.03
C ARG A 188 27.35 64.89 33.74
N ILE A 189 27.06 65.89 34.56
CA ILE A 189 25.78 66.04 35.27
C ILE A 189 24.62 66.16 34.28
N LEU A 190 24.78 66.97 33.23
CA LEU A 190 23.75 67.15 32.19
C LEU A 190 23.49 65.87 31.39
N LEU A 191 24.54 65.11 31.06
CA LEU A 191 24.42 63.81 30.40
C LEU A 191 23.75 62.77 31.29
N ALA A 192 24.09 62.73 32.58
CA ALA A 192 23.43 61.86 33.55
C ALA A 192 21.94 62.22 33.73
N SER A 193 21.62 63.51 33.83
CA SER A 193 20.23 63.98 33.90
C SER A 193 19.46 63.71 32.61
N LYS A 194 20.09 63.87 31.44
CA LYS A 194 19.50 63.51 30.14
C LYS A 194 19.18 62.02 30.08
N GLU A 195 20.12 61.16 30.46
CA GLU A 195 19.95 59.71 30.46
C GLU A 195 18.83 59.30 31.44
N MET A 196 18.77 59.91 32.62
CA MET A 196 17.69 59.71 33.59
C MET A 196 16.30 60.01 33.01
N HIS A 197 16.12 61.17 32.37
CA HIS A 197 14.84 61.54 31.75
C HIS A 197 14.54 60.72 30.49
N GLN A 198 15.55 60.31 29.73
CA GLN A 198 15.39 59.41 28.59
C GLN A 198 14.87 58.04 29.06
N VAL A 199 15.48 57.47 30.10
CA VAL A 199 15.03 56.20 30.67
C VAL A 199 13.64 56.33 31.27
N ALA A 200 13.30 57.47 31.88
CA ALA A 200 11.94 57.71 32.36
C ALA A 200 10.90 57.72 31.23
N GLN A 201 11.20 58.39 30.11
CA GLN A 201 10.35 58.35 28.93
C GLN A 201 10.24 56.94 28.35
N ASP A 202 11.37 56.22 28.25
CA ASP A 202 11.39 54.83 27.80
C ASP A 202 10.49 53.96 28.73
N LEU A 203 10.53 54.17 30.05
CA LEU A 203 9.66 53.49 31.01
C LEU A 203 8.17 53.83 30.81
N GLU A 204 7.83 55.11 30.59
CA GLU A 204 6.45 55.54 30.30
C GLU A 204 5.92 54.90 29.00
N ASP A 205 6.73 54.87 27.94
CA ASP A 205 6.39 54.22 26.67
C ASP A 205 6.15 52.71 26.86
N GLU A 206 6.97 52.04 27.68
CA GLU A 206 6.75 50.64 28.04
C GLU A 206 5.46 50.44 28.86
N ILE A 207 5.16 51.32 29.83
CA ILE A 207 3.90 51.27 30.60
C ILE A 207 2.70 51.39 29.66
N MET A 208 2.70 52.37 28.76
CA MET A 208 1.60 52.60 27.81
C MET A 208 1.37 51.37 26.94
N TRP A 209 2.44 50.79 26.38
CA TRP A 209 2.34 49.59 25.57
C TRP A 209 1.82 48.38 26.37
N ILE A 210 2.29 48.18 27.61
CA ILE A 210 1.81 47.08 28.46
C ILE A 210 0.31 47.26 28.75
N GLN A 211 -0.12 48.48 29.07
CA GLN A 211 -1.54 48.80 29.32
C GLN A 211 -2.43 48.58 28.09
N GLU A 212 -1.94 48.84 26.88
CA GLU A 212 -2.67 48.52 25.65
C GLU A 212 -2.78 47.00 25.40
N ARG A 213 -1.78 46.22 25.81
CA ARG A 213 -1.72 44.76 25.59
C ARG A 213 -2.44 43.95 26.65
N LEU A 214 -2.51 44.44 27.88
CA LEU A 214 -3.12 43.72 29.00
C LEU A 214 -4.60 43.34 28.76
N PRO A 215 -5.46 44.19 28.17
CA PRO A 215 -6.82 43.80 27.80
C PRO A 215 -6.88 42.65 26.78
N LEU A 216 -5.90 42.57 25.88
CA LEU A 216 -5.83 41.50 24.88
C LEU A 216 -5.39 40.17 25.51
N ALA A 217 -4.48 40.22 26.48
CA ALA A 217 -4.03 39.05 27.23
C ALA A 217 -5.12 38.51 28.17
N THR A 218 -5.99 39.37 28.70
CA THR A 218 -7.08 39.00 29.62
C THR A 218 -8.42 38.70 28.91
N ALA A 219 -8.48 38.89 27.59
CA ALA A 219 -9.67 38.60 26.80
C ALA A 219 -10.11 37.14 26.97
N LYS A 220 -11.42 36.90 27.01
CA LYS A 220 -12.03 35.56 27.11
C LYS A 220 -12.55 35.03 25.77
N ASP A 221 -12.38 35.80 24.71
CA ASP A 221 -12.71 35.36 23.36
C ASP A 221 -11.56 34.51 22.81
N PHE A 222 -11.88 33.28 22.42
CA PHE A 222 -10.92 32.34 21.84
C PHE A 222 -11.18 32.07 20.35
N GLY A 223 -12.21 32.68 19.75
CA GLY A 223 -12.62 32.40 18.38
C GLY A 223 -13.53 31.16 18.27
N ASN A 224 -14.25 31.07 17.15
CA ASN A 224 -15.29 30.05 16.91
C ASN A 224 -14.95 29.08 15.76
N ASN A 225 -13.81 29.29 15.09
CA ASN A 225 -13.35 28.44 14.00
C ASN A 225 -11.82 28.38 13.97
N LEU A 226 -11.26 27.36 13.32
CA LEU A 226 -9.82 27.13 13.26
C LEU A 226 -9.02 28.37 12.80
N GLN A 227 -9.50 29.08 11.80
CA GLN A 227 -8.81 30.26 11.26
C GLN A 227 -8.77 31.41 12.27
N SER A 228 -9.87 31.66 12.98
CA SER A 228 -9.96 32.69 14.02
C SER A 228 -9.04 32.40 15.19
N VAL A 229 -9.00 31.15 15.67
CA VAL A 229 -8.07 30.73 16.75
C VAL A 229 -6.62 30.90 16.30
N GLN A 230 -6.26 30.45 15.09
CA GLN A 230 -4.91 30.61 14.54
C GLN A 230 -4.48 32.09 14.44
N GLN A 231 -5.40 32.98 14.06
CA GLN A 231 -5.12 34.41 14.04
C GLN A 231 -4.91 34.97 15.46
N LEU A 232 -5.71 34.53 16.43
CA LEU A 232 -5.56 34.95 17.83
C LEU A 232 -4.23 34.46 18.42
N VAL A 233 -3.84 33.20 18.16
CA VAL A 233 -2.52 32.66 18.54
C VAL A 233 -1.39 33.52 17.98
N LYS A 234 -1.46 33.90 16.69
CA LYS A 234 -0.45 34.77 16.07
C LYS A 234 -0.42 36.17 16.70
N LYS A 235 -1.58 36.77 16.97
CA LYS A 235 -1.70 38.10 17.57
C LYS A 235 -1.24 38.16 19.03
N HIS A 236 -1.28 37.04 19.73
CA HIS A 236 -0.96 36.91 21.16
C HIS A 236 0.54 36.86 21.44
N GLN A 237 1.39 36.68 20.43
CA GLN A 237 2.83 36.55 20.61
C GLN A 237 3.50 37.87 21.03
N LEU A 238 4.34 37.82 22.07
CA LEU A 238 5.11 38.97 22.59
C LEU A 238 6.55 39.01 22.04
N THR A 239 6.75 38.56 20.79
CA THR A 239 8.08 38.40 20.19
C THR A 239 8.86 39.72 20.17
N GLY A 240 10.14 39.67 20.58
CA GLY A 240 11.06 40.82 20.59
C GLY A 240 10.82 41.85 21.70
N ARG A 241 9.63 41.91 22.32
CA ARG A 241 9.36 42.91 23.37
C ARG A 241 10.05 42.61 24.70
N ARG A 242 10.23 41.33 25.03
CA ARG A 242 10.94 40.90 26.25
C ARG A 242 12.33 41.52 26.37
N ALA A 243 13.14 41.41 25.31
CA ALA A 243 14.50 41.96 25.30
C ALA A 243 14.52 43.49 25.48
N ARG A 244 13.51 44.19 24.95
CA ARG A 244 13.39 45.65 25.09
C ARG A 244 13.03 46.05 26.53
N VAL A 245 12.07 45.38 27.14
CA VAL A 245 11.69 45.65 28.54
C VAL A 245 12.86 45.36 29.49
N GLU A 246 13.59 44.27 29.26
CA GLU A 246 14.81 43.93 30.02
C GLU A 246 15.89 45.02 29.85
N GLU A 247 16.18 45.46 28.61
CA GLU A 247 17.15 46.54 28.34
C GLU A 247 16.81 47.85 29.07
N VAL A 248 15.54 48.28 29.01
CA VAL A 248 15.09 49.50 29.68
C VAL A 248 15.15 49.36 31.20
N LEU A 249 14.78 48.20 31.75
CA LEU A 249 14.87 47.92 33.18
C LEU A 249 16.30 47.85 33.68
N ASP A 250 17.24 47.31 32.90
CA ASP A 250 18.66 47.27 33.22
C ASP A 250 19.25 48.68 33.28
N ARG A 251 18.95 49.52 32.27
CA ARG A 251 19.34 50.94 32.26
C ARG A 251 18.74 51.70 33.45
N ALA A 252 17.46 51.49 33.75
CA ALA A 252 16.81 52.08 34.91
C ALA A 252 17.42 51.59 36.24
N GLY A 253 17.85 50.33 36.31
CA GLY A 253 18.52 49.75 37.47
C GLY A 253 19.87 50.41 37.77
N ILE A 254 20.66 50.68 36.71
CA ILE A 254 21.92 51.41 36.84
C ILE A 254 21.67 52.81 37.44
N ILE A 255 20.68 53.54 36.93
CA ILE A 255 20.35 54.90 37.39
C ILE A 255 19.76 54.88 38.81
N ALA A 256 18.88 53.93 39.10
CA ALA A 256 18.23 53.79 40.41
C ALA A 256 19.20 53.39 41.53
N SER A 257 20.40 52.89 41.21
CA SER A 257 21.45 52.58 42.18
C SER A 257 22.04 53.83 42.86
N LEU A 258 21.86 54.99 42.24
CA LEU A 258 22.23 56.28 42.83
C LEU A 258 21.28 56.60 44.00
N ARG A 259 21.84 56.91 45.17
CA ARG A 259 21.06 57.29 46.37
C ARG A 259 20.78 58.79 46.40
N THR A 260 20.15 59.31 45.34
CA THR A 260 19.73 60.70 45.23
C THR A 260 18.21 60.81 45.11
N PRO A 261 17.57 61.85 45.69
CA PRO A 261 16.12 62.03 45.59
C PRO A 261 15.65 62.28 44.15
N GLU A 262 16.55 62.73 43.28
CA GLU A 262 16.28 63.02 41.88
C GLU A 262 15.98 61.76 41.05
N VAL A 263 16.43 60.56 41.47
CA VAL A 263 16.20 59.31 40.72
C VAL A 263 14.99 58.50 41.22
N GLU A 264 14.26 59.00 42.23
CA GLU A 264 13.14 58.27 42.84
C GLU A 264 12.02 57.96 41.82
N PHE A 265 11.70 58.91 40.94
CA PHE A 265 10.67 58.70 39.91
C PHE A 265 11.06 57.61 38.88
N VAL A 266 12.35 57.48 38.56
CA VAL A 266 12.86 56.38 37.73
C VAL A 266 12.77 55.05 38.48
N ARG A 267 13.04 55.04 39.79
CA ARG A 267 12.92 53.84 40.64
C ARG A 267 11.46 53.38 40.73
N GLU A 268 10.53 54.30 40.95
CA GLU A 268 9.09 54.04 40.97
C GLU A 268 8.58 53.56 39.61
N GLY A 269 8.95 54.24 38.52
CA GLY A 269 8.60 53.84 37.15
C GLY A 269 9.11 52.44 36.79
N ALA A 270 10.37 52.12 37.12
CA ALA A 270 10.94 50.79 36.92
C ALA A 270 10.25 49.71 37.76
N GLY A 271 9.83 50.06 38.99
CA GLY A 271 9.00 49.19 39.83
C GLY A 271 7.64 48.90 39.19
N HIS A 272 6.99 49.93 38.65
CA HIS A 272 5.68 49.81 37.99
C HIS A 272 5.77 48.99 36.70
N VAL A 273 6.77 49.23 35.85
CA VAL A 273 7.02 48.41 34.65
C VAL A 273 7.24 46.94 35.02
N ARG A 274 8.07 46.64 36.04
CA ARG A 274 8.28 45.26 36.50
C ARG A 274 6.97 44.57 36.89
N GLN A 275 6.16 45.22 37.72
CA GLN A 275 4.89 44.67 38.18
C GLN A 275 3.91 44.44 37.02
N LEU A 276 3.72 45.44 36.15
CA LEU A 276 2.81 45.32 35.01
C LEU A 276 3.30 44.27 34.00
N TRP A 277 4.61 44.17 33.79
CA TRP A 277 5.22 43.19 32.90
C TRP A 277 5.03 41.76 33.43
N GLU A 278 5.25 41.52 34.72
CA GLU A 278 4.98 40.22 35.36
C GLU A 278 3.51 39.81 35.20
N VAL A 279 2.57 40.74 35.44
CA VAL A 279 1.13 40.49 35.25
C VAL A 279 0.82 40.17 33.79
N LEU A 280 1.35 40.97 32.85
CA LEU A 280 1.15 40.72 31.41
C LEU A 280 1.71 39.37 30.99
N GLN A 281 2.91 38.99 31.46
CA GLN A 281 3.52 37.69 31.18
C GLN A 281 2.63 36.55 31.68
N LEU A 282 2.19 36.62 32.94
CA LEU A 282 1.33 35.59 33.53
C LEU A 282 0.00 35.44 32.78
N GLU A 283 -0.68 36.55 32.50
CA GLU A 283 -1.95 36.53 31.75
C GLU A 283 -1.75 36.06 30.31
N THR A 284 -0.62 36.42 29.70
CA THR A 284 -0.25 35.94 28.36
C THR A 284 0.00 34.44 28.37
N GLU A 285 0.77 33.91 29.31
CA GLU A 285 1.02 32.47 29.43
C GLU A 285 -0.26 31.69 29.71
N ARG A 286 -1.11 32.20 30.60
CA ARG A 286 -2.42 31.61 30.89
C ARG A 286 -3.30 31.56 29.63
N ARG A 287 -3.38 32.66 28.88
CA ARG A 287 -4.17 32.72 27.65
C ARG A 287 -3.55 31.91 26.51
N SER A 288 -2.23 31.78 26.43
CA SER A 288 -1.59 30.95 25.40
C SER A 288 -1.91 29.47 25.59
N VAL A 289 -1.86 28.97 26.84
CA VAL A 289 -2.26 27.58 27.15
C VAL A 289 -3.72 27.31 26.74
N LEU A 290 -4.62 28.25 27.03
CA LEU A 290 -6.02 28.13 26.63
C LEU A 290 -6.21 28.22 25.11
N LEU A 291 -5.51 29.13 24.43
CA LEU A 291 -5.56 29.25 22.97
C LEU A 291 -5.02 28.00 22.27
N ASP A 292 -3.96 27.39 22.81
CA ASP A 292 -3.40 26.14 22.28
C ASP A 292 -4.37 24.97 22.47
N ALA A 293 -5.02 24.88 23.63
CA ALA A 293 -6.09 23.91 23.87
C ALA A 293 -7.24 24.09 22.86
N MET A 294 -7.75 25.33 22.72
CA MET A 294 -8.81 25.65 21.75
C MET A 294 -8.39 25.34 20.32
N LEU A 295 -7.13 25.61 19.94
CA LEU A 295 -6.61 25.28 18.62
C LEU A 295 -6.66 23.79 18.35
N GLN A 296 -6.21 22.96 19.30
CA GLN A 296 -6.24 21.52 19.16
C GLN A 296 -7.67 20.98 19.08
N SER A 297 -8.62 21.54 19.85
CA SER A 297 -10.04 21.15 19.75
C SER A 297 -10.62 21.49 18.37
N GLN A 298 -10.31 22.67 17.82
CA GLN A 298 -10.78 23.07 16.50
C GLN A 298 -10.16 22.21 15.39
N GLN A 299 -8.89 21.80 15.53
CA GLN A 299 -8.27 20.83 14.62
C GLN A 299 -9.01 19.50 14.65
N TYR A 300 -9.26 18.97 15.85
CA TYR A 300 -10.06 17.76 16.05
C TYR A 300 -11.43 17.86 15.37
N TYR A 301 -12.20 18.94 15.61
CA TYR A 301 -13.53 19.10 15.01
C TYR A 301 -13.50 19.18 13.47
N ASN A 302 -12.47 19.79 12.88
CA ASN A 302 -12.32 19.83 11.43
C ASN A 302 -12.00 18.44 10.85
N GLU A 303 -11.17 17.65 11.51
CA GLU A 303 -10.87 16.27 11.09
C GLU A 303 -12.08 15.36 11.30
N ALA A 304 -12.75 15.48 12.44
CA ALA A 304 -14.00 14.81 12.76
C ALA A 304 -15.09 15.08 11.70
N ALA A 305 -15.26 16.33 11.26
CA ALA A 305 -16.24 16.68 10.22
C ALA A 305 -15.92 16.02 8.86
N LYS A 306 -14.64 15.92 8.49
CA LYS A 306 -14.21 15.22 7.27
C LYS A 306 -14.53 13.73 7.36
N VAL A 307 -14.20 13.11 8.49
CA VAL A 307 -14.49 11.69 8.76
C VAL A 307 -16.00 11.44 8.71
N GLU A 308 -16.79 12.26 9.41
CA GLU A 308 -18.25 12.14 9.42
C GLU A 308 -18.86 12.29 8.02
N SER A 309 -18.38 13.24 7.22
CA SER A 309 -18.85 13.42 5.84
C SER A 309 -18.57 12.19 4.97
N TRP A 310 -17.36 11.62 5.07
CA TRP A 310 -16.98 10.43 4.32
C TRP A 310 -17.81 9.22 4.76
N LEU A 311 -17.99 9.01 6.06
CA LEU A 311 -18.81 7.91 6.59
C LEU A 311 -20.27 8.02 6.14
N SER A 312 -20.82 9.23 6.19
CA SER A 312 -22.22 9.49 5.80
C SER A 312 -22.44 9.30 4.31
N GLU A 313 -21.51 9.77 3.47
CA GLU A 313 -21.55 9.56 2.02
C GLU A 313 -21.51 8.07 1.67
N ARG A 314 -20.60 7.29 2.30
CA ARG A 314 -20.48 5.84 2.05
C ARG A 314 -21.72 5.08 2.48
N LYS A 315 -22.31 5.43 3.62
CA LYS A 315 -23.60 4.85 4.06
C LYS A 315 -24.71 5.13 3.07
N LEU A 316 -24.80 6.36 2.56
CA LEU A 316 -25.81 6.73 1.56
C LEU A 316 -25.61 5.97 0.24
N GLN A 317 -24.36 5.77 -0.19
CA GLN A 317 -24.04 4.95 -1.37
C GLN A 317 -24.55 3.51 -1.17
N LEU A 318 -24.16 2.85 -0.08
CA LEU A 318 -24.58 1.47 0.21
C LEU A 318 -26.09 1.29 0.30
N ALA A 319 -26.81 2.30 0.79
CA ALA A 319 -28.27 2.29 0.86
C ALA A 319 -28.96 2.31 -0.52
N ASN A 320 -28.30 2.91 -1.52
CA ASN A 320 -28.86 3.13 -2.86
C ASN A 320 -28.34 2.13 -3.92
N GLU A 321 -27.45 1.20 -3.55
CA GLU A 321 -26.82 0.33 -4.54
C GLU A 321 -27.72 -0.82 -5.03
N GLU A 322 -27.65 -1.06 -6.34
CA GLU A 322 -28.42 -2.04 -7.11
C GLU A 322 -28.19 -3.49 -6.69
N LYS A 323 -29.13 -4.37 -7.06
CA LYS A 323 -29.04 -5.83 -6.91
C LYS A 323 -28.64 -6.46 -8.23
N GLY A 324 -27.91 -7.58 -8.18
CA GLY A 324 -27.61 -8.34 -9.38
C GLY A 324 -28.88 -8.95 -9.99
N THR A 325 -28.87 -9.20 -11.30
CA THR A 325 -29.99 -9.85 -12.01
C THR A 325 -29.67 -11.26 -12.47
N ASP A 326 -28.38 -11.61 -12.52
CA ASP A 326 -27.86 -12.91 -12.94
C ASP A 326 -26.54 -13.23 -12.23
N GLU A 327 -26.00 -14.42 -12.49
CA GLU A 327 -24.73 -14.91 -11.92
C GLU A 327 -23.58 -13.91 -12.17
N ALA A 328 -23.44 -13.43 -13.41
CA ALA A 328 -22.32 -12.60 -13.84
C ALA A 328 -22.36 -11.18 -13.26
N SER A 329 -23.52 -10.52 -13.30
CA SER A 329 -23.75 -9.19 -12.72
C SER A 329 -23.59 -9.23 -11.20
N THR A 330 -24.12 -10.27 -10.54
CA THR A 330 -23.97 -10.44 -9.08
C THR A 330 -22.50 -10.63 -8.71
N LEU A 331 -21.75 -11.44 -9.47
CA LEU A 331 -20.31 -11.62 -9.24
C LEU A 331 -19.51 -10.32 -9.46
N GLN A 332 -19.88 -9.51 -10.45
CA GLN A 332 -19.26 -8.21 -10.68
C GLN A 332 -19.53 -7.24 -9.51
N LEU A 333 -20.78 -7.18 -9.02
CA LEU A 333 -21.14 -6.38 -7.86
C LEU A 333 -20.42 -6.86 -6.60
N LEU A 334 -20.30 -8.17 -6.38
CA LEU A 334 -19.57 -8.74 -5.26
C LEU A 334 -18.07 -8.35 -5.32
N LYS A 335 -17.44 -8.43 -6.49
CA LYS A 335 -16.04 -7.98 -6.66
C LYS A 335 -15.85 -6.49 -6.36
N ALA A 336 -16.77 -5.64 -6.84
CA ALA A 336 -16.74 -4.22 -6.53
C ALA A 336 -16.95 -3.96 -5.02
N HIS A 337 -17.83 -4.73 -4.39
CA HIS A 337 -18.12 -4.64 -2.97
C HIS A 337 -16.94 -5.07 -2.09
N LEU A 338 -16.19 -6.13 -2.46
CA LEU A 338 -14.98 -6.53 -1.74
C LEU A 338 -13.88 -5.45 -1.80
N ALA A 339 -13.78 -4.73 -2.91
CA ALA A 339 -12.88 -3.57 -2.99
C ALA A 339 -13.35 -2.43 -2.07
N LEU A 340 -14.65 -2.16 -2.01
CA LEU A 340 -15.23 -1.19 -1.07
C LEU A 340 -14.97 -1.61 0.40
N GLU A 341 -15.18 -2.88 0.75
CA GLU A 341 -14.89 -3.43 2.07
C GLU A 341 -13.45 -3.16 2.48
N GLN A 342 -12.49 -3.41 1.58
CA GLN A 342 -11.08 -3.10 1.82
C GLN A 342 -10.85 -1.60 2.08
N THR A 343 -11.52 -0.70 1.34
CA THR A 343 -11.40 0.75 1.61
C THR A 343 -11.99 1.17 2.96
N VAL A 344 -13.05 0.50 3.42
CA VAL A 344 -13.66 0.76 4.73
C VAL A 344 -12.77 0.20 5.85
N GLU A 345 -12.12 -0.94 5.62
CA GLU A 345 -11.17 -1.53 6.57
C GLU A 345 -9.93 -0.65 6.76
N THR A 346 -9.32 -0.16 5.68
CA THR A 346 -8.15 0.74 5.78
C THR A 346 -8.50 2.07 6.43
N TYR A 347 -9.76 2.54 6.30
CA TYR A 347 -10.22 3.75 6.98
C TYR A 347 -10.25 3.63 8.51
N ALA A 348 -10.17 2.41 9.07
CA ALA A 348 -10.01 2.19 10.50
C ALA A 348 -8.82 2.95 11.09
N GLU A 349 -7.72 3.08 10.34
CA GLU A 349 -6.54 3.80 10.76
C GLU A 349 -6.84 5.29 10.98
N THR A 350 -7.63 5.91 10.10
CA THR A 350 -8.01 7.32 10.20
C THR A 350 -8.92 7.56 11.41
N VAL A 351 -9.91 6.69 11.63
CA VAL A 351 -10.78 6.75 12.82
C VAL A 351 -9.96 6.52 14.09
N GLY A 352 -8.99 5.60 14.04
CA GLY A 352 -8.06 5.32 15.13
C GLY A 352 -7.17 6.51 15.49
N MET A 353 -6.63 7.23 14.50
CA MET A 353 -5.87 8.46 14.74
C MET A 353 -6.72 9.54 15.40
N LEU A 354 -7.96 9.73 14.94
CA LEU A 354 -8.89 10.69 15.55
C LEU A 354 -9.23 10.31 17.00
N SER A 355 -9.40 9.02 17.28
CA SER A 355 -9.60 8.50 18.63
C SER A 355 -8.38 8.73 19.53
N GLN A 356 -7.16 8.55 19.01
CA GLN A 356 -5.93 8.87 19.75
C GLN A 356 -5.84 10.37 20.06
N GLN A 357 -6.17 11.24 19.11
CA GLN A 357 -6.20 12.68 19.33
C GLN A 357 -7.22 13.06 20.42
N CYS A 358 -8.42 12.46 20.38
CA CYS A 358 -9.43 12.61 21.44
C CYS A 358 -8.85 12.20 22.80
N GLN A 359 -8.25 11.01 22.92
CA GLN A 359 -7.66 10.52 24.16
C GLN A 359 -6.55 11.44 24.70
N CYS A 360 -5.68 11.96 23.82
CA CYS A 360 -4.67 12.95 24.19
C CYS A 360 -5.29 14.21 24.79
N LEU A 361 -6.34 14.75 24.16
CA LEU A 361 -7.07 15.93 24.65
C LEU A 361 -7.74 15.67 26.02
N LEU A 362 -8.26 14.47 26.22
CA LEU A 362 -8.82 14.05 27.53
C LEU A 362 -7.73 13.94 28.60
N GLY A 363 -6.58 13.32 28.27
CA GLY A 363 -5.45 13.18 29.19
C GLY A 363 -4.87 14.51 29.66
N LEU A 364 -4.97 15.55 28.82
CA LEU A 364 -4.58 16.93 29.15
C LEU A 364 -5.65 17.71 29.93
N GLY A 365 -6.83 17.14 30.17
CA GLY A 365 -7.92 17.82 30.90
C GLY A 365 -8.55 18.98 30.13
N HIS A 366 -8.71 18.83 28.81
CA HIS A 366 -9.26 19.88 27.94
C HIS A 366 -10.65 20.38 28.40
N PRO A 367 -10.96 21.70 28.33
CA PRO A 367 -12.28 22.22 28.75
C PRO A 367 -13.48 21.56 28.06
N ASP A 368 -13.35 21.27 26.76
CA ASP A 368 -14.40 20.63 25.95
C ASP A 368 -14.34 19.09 25.94
N SER A 369 -13.65 18.47 26.89
CA SER A 369 -13.48 17.00 26.96
C SER A 369 -14.80 16.23 26.79
N GLU A 370 -15.89 16.68 27.42
CA GLU A 370 -17.20 16.01 27.31
C GLU A 370 -17.75 16.06 25.88
N GLN A 371 -17.66 17.21 25.21
CA GLN A 371 -18.18 17.38 23.85
C GLN A 371 -17.32 16.62 22.83
N ILE A 372 -16.00 16.66 22.99
CA ILE A 372 -15.05 15.89 22.17
C ILE A 372 -15.33 14.39 22.30
N THR A 373 -15.56 13.90 23.54
CA THR A 373 -15.92 12.49 23.78
C THR A 373 -17.23 12.12 23.11
N LYS A 374 -18.27 12.97 23.22
CA LYS A 374 -19.56 12.75 22.54
C LYS A 374 -19.39 12.67 21.02
N GLN A 375 -18.63 13.58 20.43
CA GLN A 375 -18.35 13.58 19.00
C GLN A 375 -17.59 12.32 18.57
N GLN A 376 -16.56 11.90 19.32
CA GLN A 376 -15.83 10.66 19.04
C GLN A 376 -16.76 9.45 19.08
N SER A 377 -17.60 9.34 20.11
CA SER A 377 -18.55 8.24 20.25
C SER A 377 -19.60 8.20 19.12
N HIS A 378 -19.92 9.35 18.54
CA HIS A 378 -20.82 9.44 17.38
C HIS A 378 -20.12 8.91 16.13
N ILE A 379 -18.87 9.33 15.88
CA ILE A 379 -18.05 8.83 14.76
C ILE A 379 -17.82 7.33 14.87
N ASP A 380 -17.48 6.82 16.06
CA ASP A 380 -17.25 5.39 16.29
C ASP A 380 -18.53 4.58 15.97
N ARG A 381 -19.69 5.06 16.43
CA ARG A 381 -20.99 4.45 16.09
C ARG A 381 -21.30 4.52 14.60
N LEU A 382 -20.97 5.63 13.94
CA LEU A 382 -21.12 5.75 12.49
C LEU A 382 -20.25 4.74 11.75
N TYR A 383 -18.99 4.57 12.16
CA TYR A 383 -18.06 3.63 11.56
C TYR A 383 -18.51 2.17 11.74
N VAL A 384 -18.87 1.78 12.97
CA VAL A 384 -19.39 0.42 13.25
C VAL A 384 -20.63 0.13 12.40
N SER A 385 -21.61 1.05 12.38
CA SER A 385 -22.80 0.85 11.56
C SER A 385 -22.50 0.83 10.05
N LEU A 386 -21.45 1.50 9.56
CA LEU A 386 -21.02 1.38 8.17
C LEU A 386 -20.45 -0.03 7.91
N LYS A 387 -19.58 -0.53 8.80
CA LYS A 387 -19.05 -1.90 8.71
C LYS A 387 -20.17 -2.95 8.70
N ASP A 388 -21.16 -2.82 9.58
CA ASP A 388 -22.30 -3.74 9.63
C ASP A 388 -23.10 -3.71 8.31
N MET A 389 -23.30 -2.54 7.71
CA MET A 389 -23.97 -2.41 6.41
C MET A 389 -23.16 -3.04 5.26
N VAL A 390 -21.82 -2.88 5.28
CA VAL A 390 -20.91 -3.51 4.31
C VAL A 390 -20.98 -5.02 4.43
N GLU A 391 -20.86 -5.57 5.64
CA GLU A 391 -20.90 -7.01 5.86
C GLU A 391 -22.26 -7.60 5.48
N HIS A 392 -23.35 -6.98 5.91
CA HIS A 392 -24.70 -7.43 5.55
C HIS A 392 -24.93 -7.41 4.03
N ARG A 393 -24.41 -6.40 3.33
CA ARG A 393 -24.50 -6.34 1.86
C ARG A 393 -23.66 -7.44 1.20
N LYS A 394 -22.46 -7.72 1.72
CA LYS A 394 -21.60 -8.81 1.25
C LYS A 394 -22.30 -10.16 1.37
N THR A 395 -22.80 -10.50 2.56
CA THR A 395 -23.53 -11.76 2.78
C THR A 395 -24.71 -11.88 1.83
N ARG A 396 -25.47 -10.79 1.59
CA ARG A 396 -26.61 -10.81 0.67
C ARG A 396 -26.19 -11.01 -0.79
N LEU A 397 -25.08 -10.41 -1.24
CA LEU A 397 -24.54 -10.62 -2.59
C LEU A 397 -23.99 -12.03 -2.76
N GLU A 398 -23.32 -12.58 -1.75
CA GLU A 398 -22.82 -13.96 -1.75
C GLU A 398 -23.98 -14.96 -1.81
N GLN A 399 -25.01 -14.78 -0.97
CA GLN A 399 -26.24 -15.58 -1.01
C GLN A 399 -26.86 -15.55 -2.41
N GLN A 400 -27.06 -14.35 -2.97
CA GLN A 400 -27.62 -14.19 -4.30
C GLN A 400 -26.77 -14.87 -5.39
N TYR A 401 -25.44 -14.76 -5.32
CA TYR A 401 -24.53 -15.42 -6.25
C TYR A 401 -24.66 -16.94 -6.17
N TRP A 402 -24.62 -17.51 -4.97
CA TRP A 402 -24.74 -18.95 -4.76
C TRP A 402 -26.11 -19.48 -5.17
N HIS A 403 -27.18 -18.71 -4.97
CA HIS A 403 -28.51 -19.05 -5.46
C HIS A 403 -28.54 -19.16 -6.99
N PHE A 404 -27.95 -18.22 -7.73
CA PHE A 404 -27.86 -18.32 -9.20
C PHE A 404 -27.00 -19.50 -9.65
N GLN A 405 -25.86 -19.71 -8.99
CA GLN A 405 -24.97 -20.83 -9.31
C GLN A 405 -25.69 -22.18 -9.09
N LEU A 406 -26.37 -22.34 -7.95
CA LEU A 406 -27.12 -23.54 -7.65
C LEU A 406 -28.26 -23.76 -8.65
N ASN A 407 -29.07 -22.73 -8.93
CA ASN A 407 -30.17 -22.84 -9.89
C ASN A 407 -29.70 -23.33 -11.25
N LYS A 408 -28.57 -22.80 -11.74
CA LYS A 408 -27.95 -23.24 -12.99
C LYS A 408 -27.48 -24.70 -12.93
N GLU A 409 -26.80 -25.12 -11.87
CA GLU A 409 -26.35 -26.52 -11.73
C GLU A 409 -27.53 -27.50 -11.63
N VAL A 410 -28.61 -27.11 -10.96
CA VAL A 410 -29.86 -27.88 -10.90
C VAL A 410 -30.48 -27.99 -12.29
N GLU A 411 -30.71 -26.89 -13.00
CA GLU A 411 -31.27 -26.88 -14.37
C GLU A 411 -30.42 -27.71 -15.35
N GLU A 412 -29.09 -27.59 -15.28
CA GLU A 412 -28.17 -28.36 -16.12
C GLU A 412 -28.21 -29.86 -15.80
N LEU A 413 -28.36 -30.23 -14.53
CA LEU A 413 -28.46 -31.64 -14.12
C LEU A 413 -29.83 -32.23 -14.48
N GLU A 414 -30.92 -31.52 -14.23
CA GLU A 414 -32.27 -31.92 -14.65
C GLU A 414 -32.34 -32.15 -16.16
N LYS A 415 -31.81 -31.21 -16.95
CA LYS A 415 -31.73 -31.37 -18.40
C LYS A 415 -30.92 -32.61 -18.78
N TRP A 416 -29.79 -32.85 -18.13
CA TRP A 416 -28.99 -34.04 -18.38
C TRP A 416 -29.73 -35.33 -18.00
N ILE A 417 -30.48 -35.34 -16.90
CA ILE A 417 -31.32 -36.47 -16.48
C ILE A 417 -32.37 -36.76 -17.56
N THR A 418 -33.12 -35.76 -18.01
CA THR A 418 -34.15 -35.94 -19.06
C THR A 418 -33.58 -36.47 -20.39
N GLU A 419 -32.37 -36.04 -20.77
CA GLU A 419 -31.66 -36.59 -21.94
C GLU A 419 -31.31 -38.09 -21.75
N ARG A 420 -30.97 -38.51 -20.52
CA ARG A 420 -30.65 -39.90 -20.19
C ARG A 420 -31.90 -40.77 -20.07
N GLU A 421 -32.99 -40.23 -19.54
CA GLU A 421 -34.30 -40.87 -19.48
C GLU A 421 -34.80 -41.25 -20.88
N ALA A 422 -34.58 -40.38 -21.87
CA ALA A 422 -34.94 -40.67 -23.26
C ALA A 422 -34.23 -41.92 -23.82
N VAL A 423 -32.99 -42.17 -23.40
CA VAL A 423 -32.23 -43.38 -23.78
C VAL A 423 -32.70 -44.60 -22.99
N ALA A 424 -32.92 -44.45 -21.68
CA ALA A 424 -33.39 -45.51 -20.80
C ALA A 424 -34.79 -46.02 -21.19
N SER A 425 -35.65 -45.13 -21.69
CA SER A 425 -37.03 -45.42 -22.11
C SER A 425 -37.15 -46.15 -23.44
N SER A 426 -36.04 -46.48 -24.12
CA SER A 426 -36.07 -47.21 -25.38
C SER A 426 -36.76 -48.58 -25.23
N THR A 427 -37.68 -48.91 -26.15
CA THR A 427 -38.42 -50.17 -26.15
C THR A 427 -37.79 -51.25 -27.04
N GLU A 428 -36.63 -51.01 -27.65
CA GLU A 428 -36.01 -51.93 -28.61
C GLU A 428 -35.39 -53.16 -27.92
N LEU A 429 -35.85 -54.38 -28.18
CA LEU A 429 -35.37 -55.57 -27.45
C LEU A 429 -34.45 -56.51 -28.24
N GLY A 430 -34.18 -56.18 -29.51
CA GLY A 430 -33.47 -57.03 -30.48
C GLY A 430 -34.27 -58.26 -30.93
N LYS A 431 -34.03 -58.74 -32.16
CA LYS A 431 -34.79 -59.85 -32.76
C LYS A 431 -34.03 -61.18 -32.75
N HIS A 432 -32.71 -61.12 -32.61
CA HIS A 432 -31.81 -62.27 -32.62
C HIS A 432 -30.77 -62.15 -31.53
N LEU A 433 -30.18 -63.27 -31.11
CA LEU A 433 -29.28 -63.33 -29.95
C LEU A 433 -28.13 -62.31 -30.03
N GLU A 434 -27.46 -62.20 -31.17
CA GLU A 434 -26.36 -61.25 -31.41
C GLU A 434 -26.77 -59.77 -31.25
N GLU A 435 -27.98 -59.41 -31.69
CA GLU A 435 -28.50 -58.05 -31.53
C GLU A 435 -28.81 -57.75 -30.06
N VAL A 436 -29.43 -58.71 -29.35
CA VAL A 436 -29.77 -58.52 -27.93
C VAL A 436 -28.51 -58.45 -27.07
N THR A 437 -27.50 -59.29 -27.32
CA THR A 437 -26.23 -59.22 -26.59
C THR A 437 -25.54 -57.88 -26.83
N ALA A 438 -25.48 -57.41 -28.08
CA ALA A 438 -24.91 -56.10 -28.40
C ALA A 438 -25.68 -54.95 -27.72
N LEU A 439 -27.02 -55.01 -27.67
CA LEU A 439 -27.85 -54.03 -26.96
C LEU A 439 -27.61 -54.07 -25.45
N GLN A 440 -27.51 -55.26 -24.85
CA GLN A 440 -27.20 -55.42 -23.42
C GLN A 440 -25.83 -54.86 -23.06
N GLU A 441 -24.80 -55.14 -23.85
CA GLU A 441 -23.45 -54.62 -23.60
C GLU A 441 -23.42 -53.09 -23.71
N LYS A 442 -24.04 -52.53 -24.76
CA LYS A 442 -24.17 -51.07 -24.93
C LYS A 442 -24.92 -50.44 -23.76
N PHE A 443 -26.04 -51.04 -23.35
CA PHE A 443 -26.85 -50.52 -22.26
C PHE A 443 -26.15 -50.65 -20.89
N THR A 444 -25.40 -51.72 -20.67
CA THR A 444 -24.61 -51.90 -19.45
C THR A 444 -23.54 -50.82 -19.33
N LYS A 445 -22.81 -50.53 -20.42
CA LYS A 445 -21.85 -49.42 -20.46
C LYS A 445 -22.52 -48.08 -20.18
N PHE A 446 -23.61 -47.79 -20.88
CA PHE A 446 -24.42 -46.59 -20.67
C PHE A 446 -24.86 -46.46 -19.21
N ALA A 447 -25.35 -47.54 -18.58
CA ALA A 447 -25.82 -47.53 -17.21
C ALA A 447 -24.68 -47.28 -16.21
N THR A 448 -23.53 -47.92 -16.40
CA THR A 448 -22.37 -47.70 -15.54
C THR A 448 -21.82 -46.28 -15.64
N GLU A 449 -21.75 -45.73 -16.85
CA GLU A 449 -21.28 -44.35 -17.09
C GLU A 449 -22.27 -43.34 -16.51
N THR A 450 -23.56 -43.55 -16.74
CA THR A 450 -24.64 -42.66 -16.25
C THR A 450 -24.66 -42.67 -14.73
N ASN A 451 -24.59 -43.84 -14.07
CA ASN A 451 -24.53 -43.91 -12.60
C ASN A 451 -23.30 -43.18 -12.05
N SER A 452 -22.12 -43.40 -12.63
CA SER A 452 -20.89 -42.76 -12.13
C SER A 452 -20.95 -41.24 -12.25
N ILE A 453 -21.37 -40.71 -13.40
CA ILE A 453 -21.39 -39.25 -13.64
C ILE A 453 -22.55 -38.60 -12.88
N GLY A 454 -23.75 -39.20 -12.96
CA GLY A 454 -24.95 -38.66 -12.34
C GLY A 454 -24.85 -38.63 -10.82
N GLN A 455 -24.34 -39.69 -10.19
CA GLN A 455 -24.13 -39.72 -8.73
C GLN A 455 -23.11 -38.66 -8.29
N GLN A 456 -22.03 -38.45 -9.04
CA GLN A 456 -21.05 -37.42 -8.72
C GLN A 456 -21.65 -36.02 -8.81
N ARG A 457 -22.40 -35.71 -9.87
CA ARG A 457 -23.04 -34.39 -10.04
C ARG A 457 -24.12 -34.16 -8.98
N LEU A 458 -24.92 -35.18 -8.68
CA LEU A 458 -25.96 -35.11 -7.66
C LEU A 458 -25.37 -34.86 -6.27
N GLU A 459 -24.28 -35.54 -5.92
CA GLU A 459 -23.56 -35.31 -4.65
C GLU A 459 -23.01 -33.87 -4.57
N GLN A 460 -22.48 -33.34 -5.67
CA GLN A 460 -22.00 -31.96 -5.73
C GLN A 460 -23.14 -30.95 -5.50
N VAL A 461 -24.27 -31.11 -6.18
CA VAL A 461 -25.45 -30.24 -5.99
C VAL A 461 -26.00 -30.37 -4.57
N ASN A 462 -26.16 -31.60 -4.07
CA ASN A 462 -26.62 -31.86 -2.70
C ASN A 462 -25.70 -31.21 -1.65
N LYS A 463 -24.39 -31.27 -1.87
CA LYS A 463 -23.41 -30.61 -1.01
C LYS A 463 -23.58 -29.09 -1.03
N MET A 464 -23.69 -28.47 -2.20
CA MET A 464 -23.94 -27.03 -2.34
C MET A 464 -25.22 -26.61 -1.61
N VAL A 465 -26.31 -27.37 -1.78
CA VAL A 465 -27.58 -27.15 -1.08
C VAL A 465 -27.40 -27.18 0.43
N ASN A 466 -26.77 -28.24 0.96
CA ASN A 466 -26.57 -28.38 2.40
C ASN A 466 -25.73 -27.23 2.96
N GLU A 467 -24.63 -26.86 2.28
CA GLU A 467 -23.78 -25.74 2.70
C GLU A 467 -24.57 -24.40 2.73
N MET A 468 -25.42 -24.15 1.73
CA MET A 468 -26.28 -22.96 1.70
C MET A 468 -27.31 -22.95 2.85
N ILE A 469 -27.93 -24.10 3.14
CA ILE A 469 -28.88 -24.22 4.25
C ILE A 469 -28.18 -24.05 5.61
N ASP A 470 -27.02 -24.68 5.80
CA ASP A 470 -26.22 -24.59 7.02
C ASP A 470 -25.73 -23.16 7.28
N CYS A 471 -25.45 -22.39 6.22
CA CYS A 471 -25.11 -20.96 6.29
C CYS A 471 -26.32 -20.05 6.53
N GLY A 472 -27.54 -20.60 6.65
CA GLY A 472 -28.76 -19.83 6.90
C GLY A 472 -29.22 -18.98 5.71
N HIS A 473 -29.09 -19.50 4.49
CA HIS A 473 -29.57 -18.81 3.28
C HIS A 473 -31.06 -18.44 3.40
N SER A 474 -31.43 -17.24 2.94
CA SER A 474 -32.81 -16.72 3.05
C SER A 474 -33.85 -17.61 2.37
N ASP A 475 -33.51 -18.17 1.20
CA ASP A 475 -34.37 -19.08 0.42
C ASP A 475 -34.15 -20.58 0.73
N ALA A 476 -33.74 -20.94 1.95
CA ALA A 476 -33.42 -22.32 2.33
C ALA A 476 -34.55 -23.34 2.04
N ALA A 477 -35.82 -22.93 2.16
CA ALA A 477 -36.96 -23.79 1.87
C ALA A 477 -37.05 -24.15 0.38
N THR A 478 -36.98 -23.15 -0.51
CA THR A 478 -36.98 -23.35 -1.96
C THR A 478 -35.78 -24.19 -2.41
N ILE A 479 -34.61 -23.94 -1.82
CA ILE A 479 -33.38 -24.69 -2.10
C ILE A 479 -33.54 -26.17 -1.71
N ALA A 480 -34.21 -26.47 -0.59
CA ALA A 480 -34.51 -27.84 -0.19
C ALA A 480 -35.50 -28.52 -1.16
N GLU A 481 -36.52 -27.79 -1.64
CA GLU A 481 -37.46 -28.30 -2.65
C GLU A 481 -36.75 -28.67 -3.96
N TRP A 482 -35.79 -27.86 -4.42
CA TRP A 482 -34.97 -28.19 -5.60
C TRP A 482 -34.15 -29.45 -5.40
N LYS A 483 -33.55 -29.61 -4.21
CA LYS A 483 -32.82 -30.83 -3.85
C LYS A 483 -33.73 -32.05 -3.89
N ASP A 484 -34.92 -31.97 -3.30
CA ASP A 484 -35.84 -33.10 -3.25
C ASP A 484 -36.33 -33.48 -4.66
N GLY A 485 -36.74 -32.51 -5.48
CA GLY A 485 -37.16 -32.76 -6.87
C GLY A 485 -36.06 -33.33 -7.76
N LEU A 486 -34.81 -32.88 -7.58
CA LEU A 486 -33.66 -33.39 -8.31
C LEU A 486 -33.31 -34.84 -7.90
N ASN A 487 -33.38 -35.15 -6.60
CA ASN A 487 -33.17 -36.50 -6.10
C ASN A 487 -34.29 -37.46 -6.54
N GLU A 488 -35.54 -36.99 -6.61
CA GLU A 488 -36.68 -37.75 -7.14
C GLU A 488 -36.48 -38.07 -8.63
N SER A 489 -36.18 -37.06 -9.46
CA SER A 489 -35.90 -37.26 -10.90
C SER A 489 -34.73 -38.24 -11.14
N TRP A 490 -33.70 -38.19 -10.29
CA TRP A 490 -32.60 -39.15 -10.36
C TRP A 490 -33.03 -40.57 -9.99
N ALA A 491 -33.86 -40.74 -8.96
CA ALA A 491 -34.39 -42.04 -8.56
C ALA A 491 -35.26 -42.64 -9.68
N ASP A 492 -36.12 -41.84 -10.32
CA ASP A 492 -36.95 -42.25 -11.44
C ASP A 492 -36.11 -42.76 -12.63
N LEU A 493 -35.03 -42.05 -12.97
CA LEU A 493 -34.09 -42.50 -14.00
C LEU A 493 -33.45 -43.86 -13.66
N LEU A 494 -33.05 -44.08 -12.40
CA LEU A 494 -32.48 -45.35 -11.96
C LEU A 494 -33.50 -46.50 -12.09
N GLU A 495 -34.76 -46.27 -11.74
CA GLU A 495 -35.84 -47.25 -11.89
C GLU A 495 -36.12 -47.57 -13.36
N LEU A 496 -36.16 -46.56 -14.23
CA LEU A 496 -36.29 -46.73 -15.68
C LEU A 496 -35.14 -47.56 -16.24
N MET A 497 -33.90 -47.25 -15.84
CA MET A 497 -32.72 -47.98 -16.28
C MET A 497 -32.74 -49.44 -15.82
N GLU A 498 -33.17 -49.70 -14.59
CA GLU A 498 -33.30 -51.05 -14.05
C GLU A 498 -34.39 -51.85 -14.78
N THR A 499 -35.54 -51.24 -15.04
CA THR A 499 -36.63 -51.83 -15.84
C THR A 499 -36.13 -52.20 -17.23
N ARG A 500 -35.40 -51.30 -17.89
CA ARG A 500 -34.82 -51.54 -19.22
C ARG A 500 -33.81 -52.68 -19.21
N ARG A 501 -32.94 -52.76 -18.19
CA ARG A 501 -31.97 -53.84 -18.00
C ARG A 501 -32.67 -55.20 -17.87
N GLN A 502 -33.73 -55.28 -17.07
CA GLN A 502 -34.53 -56.49 -16.88
C GLN A 502 -35.21 -56.91 -18.19
N MET A 503 -35.78 -55.97 -18.94
CA MET A 503 -36.42 -56.24 -20.23
C MET A 503 -35.43 -56.80 -21.26
N LEU A 504 -34.22 -56.25 -21.34
CA LEU A 504 -33.16 -56.78 -22.20
C LEU A 504 -32.68 -58.17 -21.73
N ALA A 505 -32.57 -58.39 -20.43
CA ALA A 505 -32.24 -59.71 -19.85
C ALA A 505 -33.27 -60.79 -20.20
N ALA A 506 -34.56 -60.46 -20.08
CA ALA A 506 -35.64 -61.35 -20.46
C ALA A 506 -35.59 -61.66 -21.97
N SER A 507 -35.45 -60.64 -22.82
CA SER A 507 -35.29 -60.82 -24.28
C SER A 507 -34.10 -61.71 -24.63
N HIS A 508 -32.95 -61.52 -23.97
CA HIS A 508 -31.76 -62.31 -24.19
C HIS A 508 -31.99 -63.78 -23.84
N GLN A 509 -32.60 -64.07 -22.68
CA GLN A 509 -32.94 -65.44 -22.27
C GLN A 509 -33.86 -66.12 -23.28
N LEU A 510 -34.88 -65.40 -23.78
CA LEU A 510 -35.80 -65.91 -24.79
C LEU A 510 -35.09 -66.22 -26.12
N GLN A 511 -34.26 -65.30 -26.62
CA GLN A 511 -33.54 -65.53 -27.88
C GLN A 511 -32.49 -66.62 -27.75
N LYS A 512 -31.80 -66.70 -26.61
CA LYS A 512 -30.87 -67.78 -26.31
C LYS A 512 -31.57 -69.14 -26.34
N PHE A 513 -32.74 -69.25 -25.71
CA PHE A 513 -33.53 -70.48 -25.78
C PHE A 513 -33.86 -70.89 -27.21
N PHE A 514 -34.29 -69.96 -28.07
CA PHE A 514 -34.57 -70.30 -29.47
C PHE A 514 -33.32 -70.67 -30.26
N THR A 515 -32.16 -70.09 -29.95
CA THR A 515 -30.87 -70.48 -30.54
C THR A 515 -30.44 -71.87 -30.08
N ASP A 516 -30.47 -72.12 -28.76
CA ASP A 516 -30.17 -73.42 -28.15
C ASP A 516 -31.08 -74.52 -28.74
N CYS A 517 -32.37 -74.23 -28.92
CA CYS A 517 -33.33 -75.09 -29.59
C CYS A 517 -32.86 -75.50 -31.01
N LYS A 518 -32.42 -74.52 -31.82
CA LYS A 518 -31.95 -74.76 -33.19
C LYS A 518 -30.66 -75.59 -33.21
N GLU A 519 -29.73 -75.30 -32.31
CA GLU A 519 -28.47 -76.02 -32.20
C GLU A 519 -28.69 -77.48 -31.78
N VAL A 520 -29.50 -77.71 -30.75
CA VAL A 520 -29.81 -79.06 -30.27
C VAL A 520 -30.59 -79.85 -31.33
N LEU A 521 -31.55 -79.24 -32.03
CA LEU A 521 -32.20 -79.89 -33.20
C LEU A 521 -31.19 -80.28 -34.27
N ALA A 522 -30.25 -79.39 -34.62
CA ALA A 522 -29.23 -79.69 -35.62
C ALA A 522 -28.32 -80.84 -35.17
N GLN A 523 -27.96 -80.90 -33.88
CA GLN A 523 -27.18 -81.99 -33.31
C GLN A 523 -27.95 -83.32 -33.29
N ILE A 524 -29.24 -83.31 -32.90
CA ILE A 524 -30.14 -84.49 -32.96
C ILE A 524 -30.19 -85.01 -34.40
N MET A 525 -30.46 -84.13 -35.38
CA MET A 525 -30.50 -84.50 -36.79
C MET A 525 -29.14 -85.02 -37.30
N GLY A 526 -28.04 -84.41 -36.86
CA GLY A 526 -26.68 -84.87 -37.18
C GLY A 526 -26.42 -86.29 -36.66
N LYS A 527 -26.81 -86.58 -35.42
CA LYS A 527 -26.72 -87.93 -34.84
C LYS A 527 -27.64 -88.92 -35.54
N MET A 528 -28.85 -88.49 -35.90
CA MET A 528 -29.79 -89.31 -36.67
C MET A 528 -29.23 -89.71 -38.04
N LYS A 529 -28.50 -88.80 -38.70
CA LYS A 529 -27.82 -89.08 -39.98
C LYS A 529 -26.61 -90.01 -39.87
N GLN A 530 -25.92 -90.03 -38.72
CA GLN A 530 -24.79 -90.94 -38.47
C GLN A 530 -25.24 -92.37 -38.14
N LEU A 531 -26.47 -92.53 -37.67
CA LEU A 531 -27.00 -93.82 -37.23
C LEU A 531 -27.08 -94.91 -38.33
N PRO A 532 -27.45 -94.61 -39.59
CA PRO A 532 -27.38 -95.57 -40.69
C PRO A 532 -25.96 -96.03 -41.01
N GLU A 533 -24.93 -95.22 -40.79
CA GLU A 533 -23.53 -95.63 -40.99
C GLU A 533 -23.10 -96.64 -39.92
N VAL A 534 -23.51 -96.42 -38.67
CA VAL A 534 -23.39 -97.40 -37.57
C VAL A 534 -24.10 -98.72 -37.93
N ARG A 535 -25.24 -98.64 -38.65
CA ARG A 535 -25.95 -99.82 -39.19
C ARG A 535 -25.22 -100.47 -40.36
N ALA A 536 -24.68 -99.70 -41.30
CA ALA A 536 -24.00 -100.21 -42.49
C ALA A 536 -22.67 -100.91 -42.14
N CYS A 537 -21.94 -100.42 -41.13
CA CYS A 537 -20.76 -101.10 -40.60
C CYS A 537 -21.05 -102.54 -40.11
N GLN A 538 -22.30 -102.86 -39.76
CA GLN A 538 -22.73 -104.20 -39.33
C GLN A 538 -22.74 -105.22 -40.47
N ALA A 539 -22.88 -104.78 -41.72
CA ALA A 539 -22.89 -105.68 -42.88
C ALA A 539 -21.49 -106.18 -43.25
N ASN A 540 -20.44 -105.40 -42.93
CA ASN A 540 -19.07 -105.62 -43.42
C ASN A 540 -18.08 -106.07 -42.33
N ILE A 541 -18.43 -105.96 -41.05
CA ILE A 541 -17.53 -106.28 -39.93
C ILE A 541 -17.79 -107.69 -39.39
N THR A 542 -16.80 -108.57 -39.47
CA THR A 542 -16.83 -109.95 -38.96
C THR A 542 -16.57 -110.07 -37.45
N ASN A 543 -16.09 -109.00 -36.79
CA ASN A 543 -15.77 -109.00 -35.36
C ASN A 543 -16.90 -108.35 -34.51
N PRO A 544 -17.62 -109.13 -33.68
CA PRO A 544 -18.73 -108.61 -32.87
C PRO A 544 -18.30 -107.58 -31.82
N ALA A 545 -17.10 -107.71 -31.25
CA ALA A 545 -16.59 -106.79 -30.23
C ALA A 545 -16.34 -105.37 -30.78
N THR A 546 -16.11 -105.22 -32.08
CA THR A 546 -15.95 -103.91 -32.73
C THR A 546 -17.30 -103.21 -32.92
N LEU A 547 -18.35 -103.96 -33.29
CA LEU A 547 -19.71 -103.41 -33.44
C LEU A 547 -20.30 -102.96 -32.09
N GLN A 548 -20.11 -103.76 -31.03
CA GLN A 548 -20.55 -103.38 -29.68
C GLN A 548 -19.84 -102.13 -29.17
N ARG A 549 -18.52 -102.02 -29.37
CA ARG A 549 -17.75 -100.82 -28.99
C ARG A 549 -18.21 -99.57 -29.74
N LEU A 550 -18.54 -99.70 -31.04
CA LEU A 550 -18.99 -98.58 -31.87
C LEU A 550 -20.42 -98.13 -31.50
N MET A 551 -21.31 -99.06 -31.14
CA MET A 551 -22.62 -98.71 -30.57
C MET A 551 -22.45 -98.03 -29.20
N HIS A 552 -21.63 -98.60 -28.32
CA HIS A 552 -21.40 -98.06 -26.99
C HIS A 552 -20.76 -96.66 -27.03
N SER A 553 -19.83 -96.40 -27.97
CA SER A 553 -19.25 -95.08 -28.15
C SER A 553 -20.27 -94.05 -28.68
N PHE A 554 -21.20 -94.48 -29.54
CA PHE A 554 -22.31 -93.64 -30.01
C PHE A 554 -23.27 -93.30 -28.85
N GLU A 555 -23.67 -94.28 -28.04
CA GLU A 555 -24.48 -94.07 -26.84
C GLU A 555 -23.81 -93.14 -25.83
N HIS A 556 -22.49 -93.29 -25.65
CA HIS A 556 -21.72 -92.37 -24.81
C HIS A 556 -21.73 -90.95 -25.38
N ALA A 557 -21.60 -90.79 -26.70
CA ALA A 557 -21.67 -89.49 -27.36
C ALA A 557 -23.06 -88.82 -27.26
N LEU A 558 -24.14 -89.60 -27.04
CA LEU A 558 -25.47 -89.07 -26.78
C LEU A 558 -25.65 -88.49 -25.38
N GLN A 559 -24.81 -88.85 -24.40
CA GLN A 559 -24.95 -88.37 -23.01
C GLN A 559 -24.90 -86.84 -22.89
N LEU A 560 -24.07 -86.18 -23.70
CA LEU A 560 -24.04 -84.71 -23.76
C LEU A 560 -25.38 -84.14 -24.26
N LEU A 561 -25.97 -84.78 -25.28
CA LEU A 561 -27.25 -84.39 -25.84
C LEU A 561 -28.39 -84.60 -24.83
N VAL A 562 -28.33 -85.68 -24.04
CA VAL A 562 -29.29 -85.94 -22.94
C VAL A 562 -29.29 -84.77 -21.97
N ALA A 563 -28.11 -84.30 -21.56
CA ALA A 563 -27.99 -83.17 -20.63
C ALA A 563 -28.53 -81.88 -21.25
N GLN A 564 -28.21 -81.60 -22.52
CA GLN A 564 -28.69 -80.41 -23.24
C GLN A 564 -30.20 -80.40 -23.44
N VAL A 565 -30.81 -81.54 -23.82
CA VAL A 565 -32.27 -81.64 -23.99
C VAL A 565 -32.98 -81.45 -22.64
N ARG A 566 -32.47 -82.04 -21.55
CA ARG A 566 -33.02 -81.81 -20.21
C ARG A 566 -32.96 -80.33 -19.81
N GLN A 567 -31.80 -79.69 -20.00
CA GLN A 567 -31.65 -78.27 -19.72
C GLN A 567 -32.62 -77.42 -20.54
N LEU A 568 -32.83 -77.75 -21.81
CA LEU A 568 -33.81 -77.07 -22.66
C LEU A 568 -35.25 -77.21 -22.15
N GLN A 569 -35.63 -78.39 -21.67
CA GLN A 569 -36.96 -78.59 -21.06
C GLN A 569 -37.13 -77.77 -19.78
N GLU A 570 -36.10 -77.75 -18.92
CA GLU A 570 -36.11 -76.92 -17.70
C GLU A 570 -36.21 -75.42 -18.05
N ASN A 571 -35.42 -74.96 -19.03
CA ASN A 571 -35.47 -73.58 -19.51
C ASN A 571 -36.83 -73.25 -20.13
N ALA A 572 -37.42 -74.15 -20.92
CA ALA A 572 -38.74 -73.97 -21.51
C ALA A 572 -39.84 -73.88 -20.43
N ALA A 573 -39.76 -74.72 -19.40
CA ALA A 573 -40.67 -74.68 -18.27
C ALA A 573 -40.57 -73.34 -17.54
N GLN A 574 -39.35 -72.88 -17.23
CA GLN A 574 -39.11 -71.58 -16.59
C GLN A 574 -39.62 -70.42 -17.44
N LEU A 575 -39.27 -70.37 -18.74
CA LEU A 575 -39.70 -69.28 -19.61
C LEU A 575 -41.23 -69.24 -19.78
N ARG A 576 -41.92 -70.39 -19.79
CA ARG A 576 -43.39 -70.43 -19.82
C ARG A 576 -44.06 -69.93 -18.53
N THR A 577 -43.33 -69.82 -17.42
CA THR A 577 -43.86 -69.14 -16.22
C THR A 577 -43.79 -67.62 -16.32
N ILE A 578 -42.87 -67.09 -17.15
CA ILE A 578 -42.60 -65.65 -17.27
C ILE A 578 -43.32 -65.06 -18.50
N TYR A 579 -43.46 -65.82 -19.58
CA TYR A 579 -44.11 -65.41 -20.81
C TYR A 579 -45.53 -65.97 -20.94
N ALA A 580 -46.41 -65.21 -21.60
CA ALA A 580 -47.80 -65.60 -21.88
C ALA A 580 -48.16 -65.41 -23.37
N GLY A 581 -49.31 -65.94 -23.77
CA GLY A 581 -49.87 -65.79 -25.12
C GLY A 581 -48.99 -66.41 -26.21
N GLU A 582 -48.82 -65.69 -27.32
CA GLU A 582 -48.10 -66.18 -28.51
C GLU A 582 -46.65 -66.59 -28.21
N LYS A 583 -45.96 -65.90 -27.29
CA LYS A 583 -44.58 -66.22 -26.92
C LYS A 583 -44.49 -67.53 -26.15
N ALA A 584 -45.41 -67.76 -25.21
CA ALA A 584 -45.47 -69.01 -24.45
C ALA A 584 -45.79 -70.20 -25.36
N GLU A 585 -46.71 -70.01 -26.30
CA GLU A 585 -47.07 -71.00 -27.30
C GLU A 585 -45.87 -71.32 -28.21
N ALA A 586 -45.15 -70.30 -28.69
CA ALA A 586 -43.95 -70.50 -29.50
C ALA A 586 -42.84 -71.28 -28.76
N ILE A 587 -42.66 -71.02 -27.46
CA ILE A 587 -41.74 -71.80 -26.60
C ILE A 587 -42.17 -73.26 -26.53
N MET A 588 -43.46 -73.51 -26.25
CA MET A 588 -44.02 -74.86 -26.14
C MET A 588 -43.88 -75.65 -27.44
N VAL A 589 -44.24 -75.04 -28.57
CA VAL A 589 -44.14 -75.66 -29.90
C VAL A 589 -42.69 -76.03 -30.21
N LYS A 590 -41.72 -75.17 -29.87
CA LYS A 590 -40.29 -75.47 -30.08
C LYS A 590 -39.78 -76.57 -29.16
N GLU A 591 -40.17 -76.57 -27.89
CA GLU A 591 -39.87 -77.66 -26.96
C GLU A 591 -40.41 -78.99 -27.47
N GLN A 592 -41.67 -79.03 -27.91
CA GLN A 592 -42.30 -80.24 -28.42
C GLN A 592 -41.59 -80.78 -29.67
N GLN A 593 -41.22 -79.91 -30.61
CA GLN A 593 -40.43 -80.29 -31.80
C GLN A 593 -39.12 -80.99 -31.44
N ILE A 594 -38.41 -80.49 -30.43
CA ILE A 594 -37.16 -81.09 -29.95
C ILE A 594 -37.43 -82.44 -29.29
N MET A 595 -38.46 -82.52 -28.46
CA MET A 595 -38.81 -83.76 -27.76
C MET A 595 -39.27 -84.87 -28.71
N GLU A 596 -39.97 -84.53 -29.79
CA GLU A 596 -40.34 -85.47 -30.85
C GLU A 596 -39.10 -85.98 -31.60
N ALA A 597 -38.24 -85.08 -32.09
CA ALA A 597 -37.00 -85.46 -32.77
C ALA A 597 -36.06 -86.29 -31.86
N TRP A 598 -36.00 -85.94 -30.57
CA TRP A 598 -35.22 -86.67 -29.57
C TRP A 598 -35.76 -88.08 -29.32
N ARG A 599 -37.09 -88.23 -29.19
CA ARG A 599 -37.74 -89.53 -29.04
C ARG A 599 -37.50 -90.43 -30.25
N GLU A 600 -37.54 -89.85 -31.46
CA GLU A 600 -37.29 -90.57 -32.70
C GLU A 600 -35.83 -91.02 -32.86
N LEU A 601 -34.88 -90.20 -32.40
CA LEU A 601 -33.47 -90.58 -32.33
C LEU A 601 -33.25 -91.73 -31.32
N LEU A 602 -33.86 -91.65 -30.14
CA LEU A 602 -33.75 -92.71 -29.12
C LEU A 602 -34.35 -94.02 -29.60
N SER A 603 -35.54 -94.01 -30.21
CA SER A 603 -36.17 -95.22 -30.74
C SER A 603 -35.34 -95.85 -31.86
N SER A 604 -34.75 -95.02 -32.73
CA SER A 604 -33.87 -95.48 -33.79
C SER A 604 -32.54 -96.02 -33.23
N CYS A 605 -31.98 -95.39 -32.20
CA CYS A 605 -30.78 -95.86 -31.50
C CYS A 605 -31.04 -97.21 -30.85
N GLU A 606 -32.17 -97.37 -30.16
CA GLU A 606 -32.59 -98.62 -29.56
C GLU A 606 -32.79 -99.74 -30.60
N ALA A 607 -33.46 -99.44 -31.71
CA ALA A 607 -33.59 -100.40 -32.81
C ALA A 607 -32.22 -100.85 -33.35
N SER A 608 -31.27 -99.91 -33.48
CA SER A 608 -29.91 -100.20 -33.91
C SER A 608 -29.16 -101.04 -32.88
N ARG A 609 -29.33 -100.76 -31.58
CA ARG A 609 -28.76 -101.53 -30.46
C ARG A 609 -29.25 -102.98 -30.48
N VAL A 610 -30.57 -103.19 -30.60
CA VAL A 610 -31.18 -104.53 -30.69
C VAL A 610 -30.68 -105.29 -31.93
N GLN A 611 -30.50 -104.59 -33.05
CA GLN A 611 -29.91 -105.19 -34.25
C GLN A 611 -28.43 -105.56 -34.04
N VAL A 612 -27.61 -104.69 -33.44
CA VAL A 612 -26.20 -105.00 -33.11
C VAL A 612 -26.12 -106.19 -32.16
N THR A 613 -26.96 -106.27 -31.13
CA THR A 613 -26.97 -107.42 -30.22
C THR A 613 -27.39 -108.68 -30.97
N SER A 614 -28.45 -108.64 -31.78
CA SER A 614 -28.89 -109.79 -32.57
C SER A 614 -27.81 -110.30 -33.55
N VAL A 615 -27.13 -109.40 -34.26
CA VAL A 615 -26.01 -109.76 -35.16
C VAL A 615 -24.84 -110.31 -34.36
N THR A 616 -24.53 -109.71 -33.21
CA THR A 616 -23.47 -110.19 -32.30
C THR A 616 -23.77 -111.59 -31.79
N ASP A 617 -24.98 -111.83 -31.29
CA ASP A 617 -25.46 -113.12 -30.79
C ASP A 617 -25.42 -114.16 -31.92
N LYS A 618 -25.82 -113.78 -33.15
CA LYS A 618 -25.73 -114.64 -34.33
C LYS A 618 -24.27 -115.02 -34.61
N VAL A 619 -23.35 -114.06 -34.68
CA VAL A 619 -21.93 -114.32 -34.95
C VAL A 619 -21.30 -115.18 -33.84
N GLN A 620 -21.61 -114.91 -32.57
CA GLN A 620 -21.18 -115.70 -31.42
C GLN A 620 -21.74 -117.12 -31.45
N PHE A 621 -23.02 -117.28 -31.81
CA PHE A 621 -23.63 -118.60 -31.98
C PHE A 621 -22.94 -119.39 -33.09
N PHE A 622 -22.72 -118.79 -34.27
CA PHE A 622 -22.01 -119.47 -35.35
C PHE A 622 -20.55 -119.74 -35.04
N SER A 623 -19.86 -118.91 -34.24
CA SER A 623 -18.52 -119.24 -33.73
C SER A 623 -18.55 -120.43 -32.78
N LEU A 624 -19.51 -120.48 -31.84
CA LEU A 624 -19.70 -121.63 -30.93
C LEU A 624 -20.04 -122.91 -31.70
N VAL A 625 -20.93 -122.84 -32.69
CA VAL A 625 -21.26 -123.98 -33.57
C VAL A 625 -20.02 -124.44 -34.33
N ARG A 626 -19.21 -123.51 -34.87
CA ARG A 626 -17.97 -123.85 -35.55
C ARG A 626 -16.93 -124.45 -34.60
N GLU A 627 -16.78 -123.94 -33.38
CA GLU A 627 -15.93 -124.53 -32.34
C GLU A 627 -16.40 -125.94 -31.96
N HIS A 628 -17.71 -126.14 -31.77
CA HIS A 628 -18.30 -127.45 -31.51
C HIS A 628 -18.16 -128.41 -32.68
N LEU A 629 -18.31 -127.96 -33.93
CA LEU A 629 -18.08 -128.76 -35.13
C LEU A 629 -16.59 -129.14 -35.24
N MET A 630 -15.67 -128.21 -35.03
CA MET A 630 -14.23 -128.48 -35.00
C MET A 630 -13.86 -129.45 -33.86
N TRP A 631 -14.50 -129.33 -32.69
CA TRP A 631 -14.36 -130.28 -31.59
C TRP A 631 -14.94 -131.65 -31.93
N MET A 632 -16.13 -131.72 -32.53
CA MET A 632 -16.74 -132.97 -33.01
C MET A 632 -15.90 -133.64 -34.11
N GLU A 633 -15.32 -132.88 -35.04
CA GLU A 633 -14.36 -133.39 -36.03
C GLU A 633 -13.07 -133.87 -35.37
N GLY A 634 -12.59 -133.17 -34.33
CA GLY A 634 -11.45 -133.62 -33.52
C GLY A 634 -11.74 -134.93 -32.79
N ILE A 635 -12.92 -135.08 -32.19
CA ILE A 635 -13.39 -136.30 -31.50
C ILE A 635 -13.65 -137.43 -32.50
N MET A 636 -14.32 -137.17 -33.64
CA MET A 636 -14.50 -138.17 -34.71
C MET A 636 -13.16 -138.60 -35.30
N GLY A 637 -12.21 -137.67 -35.44
CA GLY A 637 -10.84 -137.95 -35.82
C GLY A 637 -10.09 -138.79 -34.77
N GLN A 638 -10.54 -138.83 -33.51
CA GLN A 638 -10.03 -139.73 -32.47
C GLN A 638 -10.78 -141.07 -32.44
N ILE A 639 -12.09 -141.11 -32.72
CA ILE A 639 -12.92 -142.33 -32.75
C ILE A 639 -12.68 -143.16 -34.01
N MET A 640 -12.41 -142.55 -35.17
CA MET A 640 -12.12 -143.27 -36.42
C MET A 640 -10.75 -143.99 -36.44
N TRP A 641 -9.98 -143.95 -35.34
CA TRP A 641 -8.83 -144.85 -35.17
C TRP A 641 -9.23 -146.24 -34.65
N ASP A 642 -10.42 -146.40 -34.08
CA ASP A 642 -10.92 -147.67 -33.53
C ASP A 642 -12.25 -148.07 -34.20
N GLU A 643 -12.21 -148.52 -35.45
CA GLU A 643 -12.94 -149.70 -36.00
C GLU A 643 -13.21 -149.64 -37.53
N PRO A 644 -13.23 -150.79 -38.26
CA PRO A 644 -13.16 -150.84 -39.72
C PRO A 644 -14.52 -151.09 -40.44
N ARG A 645 -14.79 -150.20 -41.41
CA ARG A 645 -15.56 -150.32 -42.68
C ARG A 645 -16.65 -151.41 -42.81
N TYR A 646 -17.90 -150.98 -43.00
CA TYR A 646 -18.77 -151.49 -44.09
C TYR A 646 -19.85 -150.45 -44.51
N ASN A 647 -20.07 -150.39 -45.84
CA ASN A 647 -20.87 -149.48 -46.67
C ASN A 647 -22.20 -148.88 -46.12
N SER A 648 -22.48 -147.60 -46.44
CA SER A 648 -23.45 -147.28 -47.51
C SER A 648 -23.58 -145.77 -47.81
N VAL A 649 -23.67 -145.53 -49.12
CA VAL A 649 -24.19 -144.38 -49.85
C VAL A 649 -25.32 -143.64 -49.10
N SER A 650 -25.04 -142.48 -48.50
CA SER A 650 -26.06 -141.47 -48.08
C SER A 650 -25.53 -140.09 -47.64
N GLN A 651 -24.21 -139.85 -47.51
CA GLN A 651 -23.71 -138.61 -46.89
C GLN A 651 -23.69 -137.35 -47.78
N ASN A 652 -23.97 -137.44 -49.09
CA ASN A 652 -23.78 -136.31 -50.00
C ASN A 652 -25.01 -135.39 -50.21
N ARG A 653 -26.09 -135.54 -49.42
CA ARG A 653 -27.29 -134.69 -49.52
C ARG A 653 -27.50 -133.71 -48.35
N LEU A 654 -26.77 -133.83 -47.24
CA LEU A 654 -26.90 -132.94 -46.08
C LEU A 654 -25.97 -131.71 -46.11
N TYR A 655 -24.90 -131.72 -46.91
CA TYR A 655 -23.93 -130.63 -46.94
C TYR A 655 -24.27 -129.42 -47.84
N ARG A 656 -25.30 -129.51 -48.71
CA ARG A 656 -25.65 -128.41 -49.64
C ARG A 656 -26.81 -127.50 -49.22
N ARG A 657 -27.44 -127.71 -48.05
CA ARG A 657 -28.58 -126.89 -47.60
C ARG A 657 -28.31 -125.98 -46.40
N LEU A 658 -27.09 -125.94 -45.89
CA LEU A 658 -26.72 -125.16 -44.69
C LEU A 658 -25.81 -123.95 -44.95
N TRP A 659 -25.53 -123.59 -46.22
CA TRP A 659 -24.67 -122.46 -46.58
C TRP A 659 -25.25 -121.59 -47.71
N SER A 660 -26.41 -121.01 -47.41
CA SER A 660 -27.01 -119.81 -48.03
C SER A 660 -27.93 -119.21 -46.98
#